data_AF-A0A832MHX5-F1
#
_entry.id   AF-A0A832MHX5-F1
#
_cell.length_a   1.000
_cell.length_b   1.000
_cell.length_c   1.000
_cell.angle_alpha   90.00
_cell.angle_beta   90.00
_cell.angle_gamma   90.00
#
_symmetry.space_group_name_H-M   'P 1'
#
loop_
_entity.id
_entity.type
_entity.pdbx_description
1 polymer ?
#
loop_
_entity_poly.entity_id
_entity_poly.type
_entity_poly.pdbx_seq_one_letter_code
_entity_poly.pdbx_strand_id
1 'polypeptide(L)'
;MEIAARNLFCRLAILLLIGVGEAVMQPQAEAAAPWSVSGAKWRLRIERTKDSPWPAPVGIVEVSPANLDPSKLVATVCNAEGATVNSAIVWATNGEPVKIVFETSGAYRGSTHYVYLEETARSSSSWKPAGGMFLETRRLKRTAPPNNWEQCWKLWNESGPVLGYSPAKEIFHGHNPHDATTNFMALFSGWFTAPKPGEYTFAVVCTGPAFLRVDGKEVAERGARATGGRGTRGQYSGNIKLTAGRHKLEYLSMHTMGEWIAEAAWKTPDARYLSAMPAKAFEQVASYEIAEFEPAPASGQKVYFTWEMSDHCIVDELALVEARFKAFPNDAGLQWRWKFDDGTTANGPAPLHLFARCGLRQVELEVLKQGEPLGRIMQLVRVRPQWQRLEEWSDKLYKAHISELLKRDYTRTPIADLVALVRLGDRLADHDLLSAVGAACLSRQDEFGPLEAEGLYLLGFHYEDPEVRDYDMAEKMWQAAIARGLPSLKEKARLRLALYLIQVAGKPAEALQLLERINPVALTEAEARQLKLARGDAMLLQGKVAEAAKIYDAVGSLNSDLNRTLNIRTRARLEVARDFVRRGEWDRADEMLRQIEWETPADRLSVETGLARLQVYMGRKEYPRALTRCLQLLNVAIVDTHRADLLFYLSEIHRGMGRKEEAEAVLQKLVKEFPYSEAAAKARDKYGIVPPPPKKRGS
;
A
#
# COMPACT_ATOMS: atom_id res chain seq x y z
N MET A 1 -16.16 -33.80 66.67
CA MET A 1 -15.94 -32.40 66.27
C MET A 1 -14.76 -32.39 65.30
N GLU A 2 -14.86 -33.01 64.13
CA GLU A 2 -15.64 -32.53 62.97
C GLU A 2 -15.38 -31.05 62.71
N ILE A 3 -14.20 -30.73 62.19
CA ILE A 3 -13.92 -30.21 60.83
C ILE A 3 -12.39 -30.04 60.78
N ALA A 4 -11.69 -31.19 60.83
CA ALA A 4 -10.24 -31.32 60.68
C ALA A 4 -9.87 -32.73 60.16
N ALA A 5 -10.78 -33.37 59.41
CA ALA A 5 -10.69 -34.80 59.09
C ALA A 5 -11.16 -35.14 57.66
N ARG A 6 -10.85 -34.30 56.67
CA ARG A 6 -11.12 -34.63 55.25
C ARG A 6 -10.04 -34.25 54.23
N ASN A 7 -8.87 -33.79 54.68
CA ASN A 7 -7.70 -33.48 53.82
C ASN A 7 -6.44 -34.28 54.19
N LEU A 8 -6.61 -35.46 54.78
CA LEU A 8 -5.50 -36.32 55.22
C LEU A 8 -5.63 -37.78 54.73
N PHE A 9 -6.26 -38.01 53.57
CA PHE A 9 -6.43 -39.35 52.99
C PHE A 9 -5.96 -39.51 51.54
N CYS A 10 -5.14 -38.59 51.01
CA CYS A 10 -4.56 -38.70 49.66
C CYS A 10 -3.05 -38.39 49.56
N ARG A 11 -2.29 -38.42 50.66
CA ARG A 11 -0.85 -38.07 50.62
C ARG A 11 0.14 -39.08 51.19
N LEU A 12 -0.27 -40.30 51.54
CA LEU A 12 0.69 -41.28 52.09
C LEU A 12 0.42 -42.76 51.76
N ALA A 13 -0.20 -43.06 50.62
CA ALA A 13 -0.44 -44.44 50.17
C ALA A 13 -0.15 -44.67 48.68
N ILE A 14 0.90 -44.04 48.12
CA ILE A 14 1.52 -44.48 46.86
C ILE A 14 3.03 -44.19 46.93
N LEU A 15 3.73 -44.96 47.75
CA LEU A 15 5.17 -45.19 47.63
C LEU A 15 5.38 -46.67 47.93
N LEU A 16 5.98 -47.36 46.95
CA LEU A 16 6.26 -48.80 46.85
C LEU A 16 5.12 -49.69 46.34
N LEU A 17 5.04 -49.83 45.02
CA LEU A 17 5.40 -51.09 44.33
C LEU A 17 5.20 -50.95 42.80
N ILE A 18 6.30 -51.20 42.06
CA ILE A 18 6.37 -51.67 40.66
C ILE A 18 6.03 -50.57 39.62
N GLY A 19 6.97 -49.99 38.88
CA GLY A 19 8.04 -50.68 38.16
C GLY A 19 7.58 -51.10 36.76
N VAL A 20 7.05 -50.17 35.95
CA VAL A 20 7.05 -50.25 34.49
C VAL A 20 7.36 -48.85 33.99
N GLY A 21 8.52 -48.68 33.36
CA GLY A 21 8.90 -47.42 32.75
C GLY A 21 7.91 -47.07 31.66
N GLU A 22 7.24 -45.92 31.78
CA GLU A 22 6.82 -45.19 30.60
C GLU A 22 8.11 -44.69 29.94
N ALA A 23 8.64 -45.52 29.04
CA ALA A 23 9.49 -45.03 27.99
C ALA A 23 8.71 -43.91 27.33
N VAL A 24 9.12 -42.66 27.59
CA VAL A 24 8.90 -41.56 26.68
C VAL A 24 9.48 -42.06 25.36
N MET A 25 8.63 -42.62 24.50
CA MET A 25 8.96 -42.78 23.09
C MET A 25 9.15 -41.36 22.59
N GLN A 26 10.40 -40.91 22.63
CA GLN A 26 10.87 -39.97 21.63
C GLN A 26 10.40 -40.55 20.29
N PRO A 27 9.75 -39.77 19.42
CA PRO A 27 9.45 -40.25 18.08
C PRO A 27 10.77 -40.76 17.52
N GLN A 28 10.84 -42.08 17.33
CA GLN A 28 11.98 -42.72 16.71
C GLN A 28 12.05 -42.05 15.35
N ALA A 29 13.14 -41.32 15.07
CA ALA A 29 13.34 -40.71 13.77
C ALA A 29 13.17 -41.82 12.74
N GLU A 30 12.04 -41.81 12.03
CA GLU A 30 11.77 -42.73 10.94
C GLU A 30 12.98 -42.59 10.02
N ALA A 31 13.72 -43.68 9.82
CA ALA A 31 14.96 -43.63 9.05
C ALA A 31 14.63 -43.00 7.70
N ALA A 32 15.25 -41.85 7.40
CA ALA A 32 14.92 -41.10 6.20
C ALA A 32 15.04 -42.02 4.98
N ALA A 33 14.06 -41.98 4.08
CA ALA A 33 14.08 -42.82 2.88
C ALA A 33 15.44 -42.67 2.18
N PRO A 34 16.03 -43.74 1.63
CA PRO A 34 17.27 -43.61 0.87
C PRO A 34 17.09 -42.66 -0.32
N TRP A 35 18.15 -41.93 -0.68
CA TRP A 35 18.12 -41.00 -1.81
C TRP A 35 17.87 -41.75 -3.13
N SER A 36 16.68 -41.57 -3.72
CA SER A 36 16.23 -42.39 -4.85
C SER A 36 16.25 -41.68 -6.21
N VAL A 37 16.43 -40.36 -6.25
CA VAL A 37 16.36 -39.55 -7.48
C VAL A 37 17.72 -38.92 -7.79
N SER A 38 18.48 -39.50 -8.72
CA SER A 38 19.88 -39.13 -8.98
C SER A 38 20.07 -37.70 -9.52
N GLY A 39 19.09 -37.15 -10.25
CA GLY A 39 19.15 -35.80 -10.81
C GLY A 39 18.75 -34.68 -9.84
N ALA A 40 18.17 -35.02 -8.68
CA ALA A 40 17.61 -34.05 -7.75
C ALA A 40 18.69 -33.18 -7.10
N LYS A 41 18.41 -31.87 -6.99
CA LYS A 41 19.30 -30.90 -6.34
C LYS A 41 19.15 -30.91 -4.83
N TRP A 42 17.92 -31.15 -4.35
CA TRP A 42 17.57 -31.34 -2.94
C TRP A 42 16.28 -32.14 -2.82
N ARG A 43 16.03 -32.62 -1.61
CA ARG A 43 14.80 -33.27 -1.18
C ARG A 43 14.20 -32.51 0.00
N LEU A 44 12.88 -32.42 0.01
CA LEU A 44 12.11 -31.81 1.09
C LEU A 44 11.27 -32.90 1.75
N ARG A 45 11.41 -33.08 3.06
CA ARG A 45 10.47 -33.90 3.84
C ARG A 45 9.25 -33.04 4.11
N ILE A 46 8.08 -33.50 3.66
CA ILE A 46 6.82 -32.80 3.82
C ILE A 46 5.90 -33.60 4.72
N GLU A 47 5.19 -32.89 5.60
CA GLU A 47 4.26 -33.49 6.55
C GLU A 47 2.87 -32.89 6.39
N ARG A 48 1.84 -33.71 6.59
CA ARG A 48 0.46 -33.24 6.56
C ARG A 48 0.24 -32.27 7.72
N THR A 49 -0.26 -31.08 7.42
CA THR A 49 -0.63 -30.08 8.43
C THR A 49 -1.74 -30.61 9.35
N LYS A 50 -1.72 -30.20 10.63
CA LYS A 50 -2.61 -30.75 11.68
C LYS A 50 -4.09 -30.56 11.37
N ASP A 51 -4.47 -29.41 10.82
CA ASP A 51 -5.87 -29.04 10.52
C ASP A 51 -6.30 -29.43 9.09
N SER A 52 -5.47 -30.22 8.40
CA SER A 52 -5.78 -30.69 7.05
C SER A 52 -6.93 -31.70 7.05
N PRO A 53 -7.86 -31.64 6.07
CA PRO A 53 -8.83 -32.69 5.83
C PRO A 53 -8.17 -34.07 5.64
N TRP A 54 -8.78 -35.12 6.23
CA TRP A 54 -8.35 -36.51 6.08
C TRP A 54 -9.52 -37.50 6.28
N PRO A 55 -9.60 -38.61 5.52
CA PRO A 55 -8.78 -38.95 4.36
C PRO A 55 -9.05 -38.03 3.16
N ALA A 56 -8.02 -37.77 2.36
CA ALA A 56 -8.13 -37.09 1.08
C ALA A 56 -7.48 -37.96 -0.01
N PRO A 57 -7.96 -37.92 -1.26
CA PRO A 57 -7.31 -38.65 -2.36
C PRO A 57 -6.08 -37.92 -2.91
N VAL A 58 -5.98 -36.60 -2.68
CA VAL A 58 -4.96 -35.73 -3.23
C VAL A 58 -4.40 -34.84 -2.12
N GLY A 59 -3.07 -34.75 -2.06
CA GLY A 59 -2.32 -33.80 -1.26
C GLY A 59 -1.82 -32.63 -2.12
N ILE A 60 -1.59 -31.49 -1.49
CA ILE A 60 -0.91 -30.34 -2.09
C ILE A 60 0.15 -29.81 -1.13
N VAL A 61 1.29 -29.40 -1.68
CA VAL A 61 2.34 -28.68 -0.98
C VAL A 61 2.81 -27.47 -1.79
N GLU A 62 3.14 -26.40 -1.10
CA GLU A 62 3.83 -25.24 -1.68
C GLU A 62 5.31 -25.31 -1.31
N VAL A 63 6.19 -25.32 -2.33
CA VAL A 63 7.63 -25.40 -2.15
C VAL A 63 8.31 -24.23 -2.82
N SER A 64 9.28 -23.61 -2.16
CA SER A 64 10.13 -22.63 -2.82
C SER A 64 10.98 -23.33 -3.91
N PRO A 65 11.07 -22.76 -5.13
CA PRO A 65 11.99 -23.25 -6.16
C PRO A 65 13.46 -22.92 -5.85
N ALA A 66 13.75 -22.15 -4.79
CA ALA A 66 15.06 -21.63 -4.47
C ALA A 66 15.70 -20.90 -5.66
N ASN A 67 16.84 -21.40 -6.15
CA ASN A 67 17.55 -20.86 -7.30
C ASN A 67 17.30 -21.63 -8.62
N LEU A 68 16.36 -22.57 -8.64
CA LEU A 68 15.99 -23.31 -9.85
C LEU A 68 15.05 -22.49 -10.73
N ASP A 69 15.19 -22.61 -12.05
CA ASP A 69 14.27 -22.05 -13.03
C ASP A 69 12.89 -22.74 -12.95
N PRO A 70 11.82 -22.05 -12.51
CA PRO A 70 10.49 -22.64 -12.39
C PRO A 70 9.93 -23.19 -13.71
N SER A 71 10.41 -22.71 -14.87
CA SER A 71 10.00 -23.22 -16.18
C SER A 71 10.62 -24.58 -16.53
N LYS A 72 11.77 -24.91 -15.92
CA LYS A 72 12.52 -26.17 -16.06
C LYS A 72 12.42 -27.07 -14.82
N LEU A 73 11.58 -26.70 -13.87
CA LEU A 73 11.43 -27.46 -12.64
C LEU A 73 10.64 -28.75 -12.91
N VAL A 74 11.20 -29.87 -12.47
CA VAL A 74 10.52 -31.16 -12.35
C VAL A 74 10.49 -31.53 -10.87
N ALA A 75 9.33 -32.01 -10.41
CA ALA A 75 9.14 -32.46 -9.04
C ALA A 75 8.73 -33.92 -9.03
N THR A 76 9.48 -34.74 -8.30
CA THR A 76 9.16 -36.16 -8.06
C THR A 76 8.75 -36.32 -6.61
N VAL A 77 7.56 -36.85 -6.36
CA VAL A 77 7.06 -37.10 -5.00
C VAL A 77 7.16 -38.59 -4.68
N CYS A 78 7.74 -38.92 -3.52
CA CYS A 78 7.82 -40.28 -2.99
C CYS A 78 7.10 -40.36 -1.63
N ASN A 79 6.55 -41.52 -1.30
CA ASN A 79 6.08 -41.81 0.06
C ASN A 79 7.24 -42.07 1.02
N ALA A 80 6.94 -42.34 2.30
CA ALA A 80 7.97 -42.60 3.31
C ALA A 80 8.79 -43.87 3.03
N GLU A 81 8.22 -44.85 2.33
CA GLU A 81 8.93 -46.07 1.91
C GLU A 81 9.82 -45.87 0.66
N GLY A 82 9.83 -44.66 0.07
CA GLY A 82 10.64 -44.32 -1.10
C GLY A 82 10.01 -44.68 -2.46
N ALA A 83 8.77 -45.18 -2.47
CA ALA A 83 8.02 -45.43 -3.71
C ALA A 83 7.46 -44.12 -4.28
N THR A 84 7.63 -43.92 -5.59
CA THR A 84 7.08 -42.74 -6.29
C THR A 84 5.56 -42.77 -6.32
N VAL A 85 4.95 -41.61 -6.03
CA VAL A 85 3.51 -41.39 -6.16
C VAL A 85 3.23 -40.48 -7.36
N ASN A 86 2.05 -40.65 -7.96
CA ASN A 86 1.62 -39.77 -9.04
C ASN A 86 1.58 -38.32 -8.55
N SER A 87 2.16 -37.41 -9.33
CA SER A 87 2.25 -36.00 -8.97
C SER A 87 2.29 -35.10 -10.20
N ALA A 88 1.96 -33.83 -9.99
CA ALA A 88 2.04 -32.79 -11.01
C ALA A 88 2.33 -31.43 -10.37
N ILE A 89 3.15 -30.63 -11.04
CA ILE A 89 3.27 -29.21 -10.75
C ILE A 89 2.10 -28.48 -11.42
N VAL A 90 1.19 -27.91 -10.61
CA VAL A 90 0.01 -27.18 -11.08
C VAL A 90 0.22 -25.66 -11.12
N TRP A 91 1.26 -25.17 -10.44
CA TRP A 91 1.65 -23.77 -10.49
C TRP A 91 3.17 -23.64 -10.36
N ALA A 92 3.78 -22.88 -11.27
CA ALA A 92 5.18 -22.52 -11.23
C ALA A 92 5.36 -21.18 -11.93
N THR A 93 5.80 -20.17 -11.21
CA THR A 93 6.05 -18.82 -11.72
C THR A 93 7.23 -18.23 -10.97
N ASN A 94 8.00 -17.37 -11.63
CA ASN A 94 9.14 -16.70 -11.00
C ASN A 94 8.70 -15.94 -9.75
N GLY A 95 9.43 -16.19 -8.67
CA GLY A 95 9.22 -15.57 -7.36
C GLY A 95 8.05 -16.14 -6.56
N GLU A 96 7.39 -17.22 -7.00
CA GLU A 96 6.28 -17.80 -6.24
C GLU A 96 6.61 -19.23 -5.77
N PRO A 97 6.06 -19.66 -4.62
CA PRO A 97 6.07 -21.06 -4.26
C PRO A 97 5.44 -21.91 -5.37
N VAL A 98 6.13 -22.97 -5.73
CA VAL A 98 5.67 -23.98 -6.68
C VAL A 98 4.64 -24.85 -5.99
N LYS A 99 3.49 -25.01 -6.62
CA LYS A 99 2.41 -25.85 -6.08
C LYS A 99 2.45 -27.21 -6.72
N ILE A 100 2.64 -28.22 -5.89
CA ILE A 100 2.72 -29.62 -6.31
C ILE A 100 1.54 -30.35 -5.72
N VAL A 101 0.76 -31.00 -6.59
CA VAL A 101 -0.32 -31.91 -6.19
C VAL A 101 0.14 -33.35 -6.38
N PHE A 102 -0.26 -34.23 -5.49
CA PHE A 102 0.17 -35.63 -5.50
C PHE A 102 -0.91 -36.56 -4.94
N GLU A 103 -0.86 -37.82 -5.35
CA GLU A 103 -1.80 -38.86 -4.92
C GLU A 103 -1.53 -39.30 -3.47
N THR A 104 -2.60 -39.39 -2.68
CA THR A 104 -2.58 -39.86 -1.29
C THR A 104 -3.53 -41.04 -1.04
N SER A 105 -4.30 -41.46 -2.05
CA SER A 105 -5.25 -42.57 -2.00
C SER A 105 -4.65 -43.97 -2.17
N GLY A 106 -3.33 -44.09 -2.24
CA GLY A 106 -2.63 -45.37 -2.44
C GLY A 106 -2.63 -46.31 -1.23
N ALA A 107 -1.86 -47.41 -1.33
CA ALA A 107 -1.66 -48.36 -0.23
C ALA A 107 -0.99 -47.70 1.00
N TYR A 108 -0.19 -46.65 0.75
CA TYR A 108 0.40 -45.83 1.79
C TYR A 108 -0.63 -44.91 2.44
N ARG A 109 -0.76 -44.98 3.78
CA ARG A 109 -1.68 -44.17 4.59
C ARG A 109 -0.97 -43.14 5.48
N GLY A 110 0.35 -43.02 5.36
CA GLY A 110 1.15 -42.14 6.22
C GLY A 110 1.03 -40.66 5.86
N SER A 111 1.40 -39.81 6.81
CA SER A 111 1.36 -38.34 6.68
C SER A 111 2.65 -37.74 6.14
N THR A 112 3.67 -38.55 5.87
CA THR A 112 5.01 -38.10 5.46
C THR A 112 5.26 -38.43 4.00
N HIS A 113 5.75 -37.46 3.24
CA HIS A 113 6.21 -37.66 1.86
C HIS A 113 7.53 -36.92 1.65
N TYR A 114 8.20 -37.23 0.55
CA TYR A 114 9.42 -36.57 0.12
C TYR A 114 9.24 -35.95 -1.26
N VAL A 115 9.62 -34.69 -1.42
CA VAL A 115 9.61 -33.98 -2.70
C VAL A 115 11.04 -33.78 -3.17
N TYR A 116 11.39 -34.39 -4.29
CA TYR A 116 12.66 -34.19 -4.99
C TYR A 116 12.49 -33.13 -6.06
N LEU A 117 13.40 -32.15 -6.10
CA LEU A 117 13.37 -31.07 -7.08
C LEU A 117 14.56 -31.15 -8.05
N GLU A 118 14.25 -31.13 -9.33
CA GLU A 118 15.18 -31.28 -10.46
C GLU A 118 15.03 -30.10 -11.43
N GLU A 119 16.14 -29.69 -12.04
CA GLU A 119 16.14 -28.67 -13.09
C GLU A 119 16.51 -29.31 -14.42
N THR A 120 15.50 -29.64 -15.22
CA THR A 120 15.65 -30.35 -16.49
C THR A 120 14.52 -29.98 -17.46
N ALA A 121 14.58 -30.43 -18.71
CA ALA A 121 13.50 -30.20 -19.67
C ALA A 121 12.20 -30.83 -19.15
N ARG A 122 11.18 -29.99 -18.96
CA ARG A 122 9.90 -30.40 -18.37
C ARG A 122 9.14 -31.30 -19.34
N SER A 123 8.93 -32.56 -18.97
CA SER A 123 7.93 -33.41 -19.63
C SER A 123 6.55 -33.07 -19.08
N SER A 124 5.54 -33.01 -19.94
CA SER A 124 4.16 -32.85 -19.49
C SER A 124 3.72 -34.13 -18.79
N SER A 125 3.45 -34.05 -17.49
CA SER A 125 2.73 -35.13 -16.80
C SER A 125 1.33 -35.23 -17.41
N SER A 126 0.96 -36.41 -17.88
CA SER A 126 -0.39 -36.71 -18.34
C SER A 126 -1.36 -36.96 -17.17
N TRP A 127 -0.84 -37.12 -15.96
CA TRP A 127 -1.63 -37.37 -14.77
C TRP A 127 -2.40 -36.11 -14.36
N LYS A 128 -3.67 -36.32 -14.01
CA LYS A 128 -4.54 -35.29 -13.42
C LYS A 128 -4.99 -35.75 -12.04
N PRO A 129 -5.15 -34.84 -11.07
CA PRO A 129 -5.63 -35.16 -9.74
C PRO A 129 -6.90 -36.00 -9.81
N ALA A 130 -6.84 -37.19 -9.24
CA ALA A 130 -7.96 -38.13 -9.27
C ALA A 130 -9.14 -37.64 -8.43
N GLY A 131 -8.97 -36.62 -7.57
CA GLY A 131 -9.99 -35.99 -6.71
C GLY A 131 -9.63 -34.58 -6.24
N GLY A 132 -10.51 -33.99 -5.43
CA GLY A 132 -10.40 -32.61 -4.96
C GLY A 132 -11.27 -31.62 -5.75
N MET A 133 -11.42 -30.40 -5.23
CA MET A 133 -12.01 -29.25 -5.92
C MET A 133 -10.95 -28.16 -6.05
N PHE A 134 -10.75 -27.66 -7.28
CA PHE A 134 -9.72 -26.67 -7.60
C PHE A 134 -10.31 -25.46 -8.31
N LEU A 135 -9.74 -24.29 -8.03
CA LEU A 135 -9.99 -23.04 -8.70
C LEU A 135 -8.78 -22.68 -9.57
N GLU A 136 -9.02 -22.47 -10.85
CA GLU A 136 -8.09 -21.82 -11.77
C GLU A 136 -8.66 -20.47 -12.20
N THR A 137 -7.82 -19.44 -12.23
CA THR A 137 -8.21 -18.12 -12.75
C THR A 137 -7.32 -17.71 -13.91
N ARG A 138 -7.89 -17.06 -14.93
CA ARG A 138 -7.16 -16.57 -16.11
C ARG A 138 -7.53 -15.13 -16.42
N ARG A 139 -6.58 -14.34 -16.92
CA ARG A 139 -6.87 -12.99 -17.42
C ARG A 139 -7.85 -13.09 -18.59
N LEU A 140 -8.95 -12.35 -18.50
CA LEU A 140 -10.01 -12.41 -19.51
C LEU A 140 -9.52 -11.76 -20.83
N LYS A 141 -9.63 -12.50 -21.94
CA LYS A 141 -9.52 -11.94 -23.28
C LYS A 141 -10.75 -11.06 -23.56
N ARG A 142 -10.52 -9.78 -23.88
CA ARG A 142 -11.62 -8.84 -24.17
C ARG A 142 -12.43 -9.32 -25.38
N THR A 143 -13.70 -9.64 -25.17
CA THR A 143 -14.66 -10.06 -26.20
C THR A 143 -16.10 -9.83 -25.70
N ALA A 144 -17.08 -10.14 -26.55
CA ALA A 144 -18.49 -10.14 -26.18
C ALA A 144 -18.76 -11.18 -25.06
N PRO A 145 -19.51 -10.82 -24.00
CA PRO A 145 -19.87 -11.76 -22.93
C PRO A 145 -20.58 -13.03 -23.42
N PRO A 146 -20.23 -14.22 -22.88
CA PRO A 146 -20.82 -15.49 -23.30
C PRO A 146 -22.29 -15.63 -22.84
N ASN A 147 -23.10 -16.31 -23.64
CA ASN A 147 -24.50 -16.60 -23.33
C ASN A 147 -24.79 -18.06 -22.98
N ASN A 148 -23.85 -18.98 -23.23
CA ASN A 148 -23.96 -20.41 -22.92
C ASN A 148 -22.58 -21.00 -22.58
N TRP A 149 -22.56 -22.25 -22.12
CA TRP A 149 -21.34 -22.96 -21.79
C TRP A 149 -20.34 -23.02 -22.94
N GLU A 150 -20.75 -23.36 -24.17
CA GLU A 150 -19.81 -23.52 -25.30
C GLU A 150 -19.06 -22.22 -25.61
N GLN A 151 -19.76 -21.08 -25.59
CA GLN A 151 -19.14 -19.77 -25.76
C GLN A 151 -18.19 -19.45 -24.61
N CYS A 152 -18.59 -19.75 -23.36
CA CYS A 152 -17.77 -19.50 -22.19
C CYS A 152 -16.51 -20.38 -22.18
N TRP A 153 -16.64 -21.66 -22.53
CA TRP A 153 -15.53 -22.61 -22.63
C TRP A 153 -14.55 -22.25 -23.75
N LYS A 154 -15.05 -21.81 -24.90
CA LYS A 154 -14.20 -21.26 -25.96
C LYS A 154 -13.41 -20.05 -25.46
N LEU A 155 -14.08 -19.12 -24.78
CA LEU A 155 -13.44 -17.94 -24.21
C LEU A 155 -12.39 -18.30 -23.14
N TRP A 156 -12.65 -19.30 -22.30
CA TRP A 156 -11.69 -19.82 -21.33
C TRP A 156 -10.40 -20.33 -21.98
N ASN A 157 -10.53 -21.08 -23.08
CA ASN A 157 -9.37 -21.63 -23.82
C ASN A 157 -8.58 -20.55 -24.57
N GLU A 158 -9.23 -19.45 -24.95
CA GLU A 158 -8.58 -18.29 -25.57
C GLU A 158 -8.06 -17.26 -24.56
N SER A 159 -8.45 -17.38 -23.29
CA SER A 159 -8.07 -16.45 -22.22
C SER A 159 -6.76 -16.84 -21.56
N GLY A 160 -6.03 -15.83 -21.12
CA GLY A 160 -4.70 -15.98 -20.54
C GLY A 160 -4.02 -14.61 -20.36
N PRO A 161 -2.91 -14.55 -19.60
CA PRO A 161 -2.26 -15.67 -18.92
C PRO A 161 -3.06 -16.24 -17.73
N VAL A 162 -2.68 -17.43 -17.26
CA VAL A 162 -3.17 -17.99 -16.00
C VAL A 162 -2.70 -17.08 -14.86
N LEU A 163 -3.61 -16.71 -13.98
CA LEU A 163 -3.37 -15.84 -12.82
C LEU A 163 -3.10 -16.64 -11.54
N GLY A 164 -3.63 -17.85 -11.45
CA GLY A 164 -3.38 -18.73 -10.32
C GLY A 164 -4.15 -20.04 -10.35
N TYR A 165 -3.70 -20.97 -9.52
CA TYR A 165 -4.30 -22.29 -9.30
C TYR A 165 -4.25 -22.62 -7.80
N SER A 166 -5.38 -23.03 -7.21
CA SER A 166 -5.45 -23.41 -5.79
C SER A 166 -6.59 -24.39 -5.51
N PRO A 167 -6.53 -25.16 -4.41
CA PRO A 167 -7.70 -25.88 -3.92
C PRO A 167 -8.81 -24.91 -3.51
N ALA A 168 -10.04 -25.25 -3.85
CA ALA A 168 -11.23 -24.52 -3.41
C ALA A 168 -12.01 -25.39 -2.41
N LYS A 169 -12.11 -24.93 -1.17
CA LYS A 169 -12.88 -25.62 -0.11
C LYS A 169 -14.38 -25.62 -0.40
N GLU A 170 -14.84 -24.59 -1.10
CA GLU A 170 -16.22 -24.38 -1.52
C GLU A 170 -16.26 -23.48 -2.76
N ILE A 171 -17.42 -23.42 -3.42
CA ILE A 171 -17.69 -22.41 -4.46
C ILE A 171 -18.58 -21.37 -3.81
N PHE A 172 -17.95 -20.48 -3.03
CA PHE A 172 -18.57 -19.34 -2.36
C PHE A 172 -17.52 -18.23 -2.22
N HIS A 173 -17.35 -17.42 -3.27
CA HIS A 173 -16.28 -16.41 -3.37
C HIS A 173 -16.85 -15.01 -3.60
N GLY A 174 -16.27 -14.03 -2.90
CA GLY A 174 -16.54 -12.59 -3.06
C GLY A 174 -15.34 -11.78 -3.61
N HIS A 175 -14.19 -12.42 -3.83
CA HIS A 175 -12.94 -11.80 -4.26
C HIS A 175 -12.06 -12.84 -4.98
N ASN A 176 -11.19 -12.39 -5.89
CA ASN A 176 -10.26 -13.26 -6.60
C ASN A 176 -9.07 -13.60 -5.69
N PRO A 177 -8.85 -14.87 -5.29
CA PRO A 177 -7.77 -15.23 -4.37
C PRO A 177 -6.37 -15.19 -4.99
N HIS A 178 -6.27 -14.98 -6.31
CA HIS A 178 -5.01 -15.06 -7.05
C HIS A 178 -4.45 -13.71 -7.50
N ASP A 179 -5.29 -12.71 -7.76
CA ASP A 179 -4.87 -11.41 -8.33
C ASP A 179 -5.89 -10.30 -8.03
N ALA A 180 -5.45 -9.05 -7.95
CA ALA A 180 -6.33 -7.88 -7.77
C ALA A 180 -7.18 -7.52 -8.99
N THR A 181 -6.92 -8.10 -10.17
CA THR A 181 -7.65 -7.71 -11.37
C THR A 181 -9.14 -8.02 -11.28
N THR A 182 -9.94 -7.07 -11.76
CA THR A 182 -11.38 -7.27 -11.97
C THR A 182 -11.71 -7.92 -13.32
N ASN A 183 -10.72 -8.16 -14.19
CA ASN A 183 -10.93 -8.66 -15.54
C ASN A 183 -10.36 -10.07 -15.71
N PHE A 184 -11.12 -11.08 -15.29
CA PHE A 184 -10.68 -12.47 -15.26
C PHE A 184 -11.82 -13.47 -15.49
N MET A 185 -11.44 -14.71 -15.76
CA MET A 185 -12.32 -15.87 -15.71
C MET A 185 -11.92 -16.79 -14.58
N ALA A 186 -12.88 -17.50 -14.01
CA ALA A 186 -12.67 -18.46 -12.94
C ALA A 186 -13.34 -19.80 -13.31
N LEU A 187 -12.55 -20.87 -13.29
CA LEU A 187 -13.00 -22.25 -13.44
C LEU A 187 -12.80 -22.99 -12.12
N PHE A 188 -13.91 -23.38 -11.50
CA PHE A 188 -13.90 -24.42 -10.47
C PHE A 188 -14.09 -25.77 -11.15
N SER A 189 -13.22 -26.73 -10.88
CA SER A 189 -13.33 -28.08 -11.43
C SER A 189 -12.92 -29.11 -10.39
N GLY A 190 -13.75 -30.12 -10.21
CA GLY A 190 -13.48 -31.15 -9.23
C GLY A 190 -14.68 -32.04 -8.96
N TRP A 191 -14.75 -32.54 -7.73
CA TRP A 191 -15.70 -33.56 -7.35
C TRP A 191 -16.49 -33.17 -6.11
N PHE A 192 -17.73 -33.63 -6.06
CA PHE A 192 -18.58 -33.54 -4.88
C PHE A 192 -19.28 -34.88 -4.65
N THR A 193 -19.80 -35.07 -3.44
CA THR A 193 -20.55 -36.27 -3.06
C THR A 193 -22.03 -35.95 -2.93
N ALA A 194 -22.86 -36.58 -3.75
CA ALA A 194 -24.30 -36.64 -3.58
C ALA A 194 -24.63 -37.64 -2.46
N PRO A 195 -25.18 -37.22 -1.31
CA PRO A 195 -25.38 -38.11 -0.16
C PRO A 195 -26.41 -39.21 -0.40
N LYS A 196 -27.31 -39.03 -1.37
CA LYS A 196 -28.38 -39.97 -1.70
C LYS A 196 -28.79 -39.85 -3.17
N PRO A 197 -29.40 -40.88 -3.79
CA PRO A 197 -29.94 -40.74 -5.13
C PRO A 197 -31.20 -39.85 -5.11
N GLY A 198 -31.47 -39.16 -6.22
CA GLY A 198 -32.70 -38.37 -6.36
C GLY A 198 -32.56 -37.19 -7.30
N GLU A 199 -33.59 -36.34 -7.33
CA GLU A 199 -33.57 -35.09 -8.07
C GLU A 199 -32.92 -33.98 -7.23
N TYR A 200 -31.88 -33.37 -7.77
CA TYR A 200 -31.19 -32.22 -7.20
C TYR A 200 -31.49 -30.99 -8.04
N THR A 201 -31.69 -29.85 -7.39
CA THR A 201 -31.68 -28.54 -8.07
C THR A 201 -30.32 -27.90 -7.82
N PHE A 202 -29.62 -27.46 -8.86
CA PHE A 202 -28.44 -26.60 -8.74
C PHE A 202 -28.78 -25.18 -9.16
N ALA A 203 -28.10 -24.19 -8.58
CA ALA A 203 -28.23 -22.79 -8.95
C ALA A 203 -26.87 -22.09 -8.93
N VAL A 204 -26.74 -21.05 -9.76
CA VAL A 204 -25.58 -20.15 -9.75
C VAL A 204 -25.97 -18.79 -9.17
N VAL A 205 -25.16 -18.28 -8.25
CA VAL A 205 -25.26 -16.91 -7.73
C VAL A 205 -23.98 -16.17 -8.10
N CYS A 206 -24.10 -15.09 -8.88
CA CYS A 206 -22.95 -14.43 -9.49
C CYS A 206 -23.20 -13.00 -9.97
N THR A 207 -22.12 -12.25 -10.21
CA THR A 207 -22.17 -10.88 -10.75
C THR A 207 -21.99 -10.83 -12.28
N GLY A 208 -21.26 -11.76 -12.89
CA GLY A 208 -21.11 -11.93 -14.34
C GLY A 208 -21.69 -13.25 -14.89
N PRO A 209 -21.54 -13.54 -16.20
CA PRO A 209 -21.97 -14.80 -16.77
C PRO A 209 -21.33 -16.00 -16.05
N ALA A 210 -22.14 -17.00 -15.74
CA ALA A 210 -21.68 -18.22 -15.06
C ALA A 210 -22.49 -19.45 -15.49
N PHE A 211 -21.81 -20.59 -15.57
CA PHE A 211 -22.37 -21.84 -16.06
C PHE A 211 -21.87 -22.99 -15.20
N LEU A 212 -22.78 -23.87 -14.78
CA LEU A 212 -22.50 -25.02 -13.93
C LEU A 212 -22.87 -26.31 -14.66
N ARG A 213 -21.91 -27.24 -14.73
CA ARG A 213 -22.10 -28.61 -15.21
C ARG A 213 -21.94 -29.62 -14.09
N VAL A 214 -22.76 -30.67 -14.13
CA VAL A 214 -22.62 -31.88 -13.32
C VAL A 214 -22.50 -33.08 -14.25
N ASP A 215 -21.45 -33.89 -14.08
CA ASP A 215 -21.13 -35.03 -14.94
C ASP A 215 -21.15 -34.72 -16.45
N GLY A 216 -20.67 -33.52 -16.81
CA GLY A 216 -20.66 -33.06 -18.19
C GLY A 216 -22.04 -32.69 -18.74
N LYS A 217 -23.07 -32.46 -17.92
CA LYS A 217 -24.34 -31.88 -18.35
C LYS A 217 -24.51 -30.51 -17.75
N GLU A 218 -24.87 -29.51 -18.55
CA GLU A 218 -25.22 -28.19 -18.02
C GLU A 218 -26.50 -28.29 -17.19
N VAL A 219 -26.48 -27.74 -15.98
CA VAL A 219 -27.60 -27.83 -15.03
C VAL A 219 -28.07 -26.46 -14.59
N ALA A 220 -27.19 -25.46 -14.52
CA ALA A 220 -27.56 -24.10 -14.15
C ALA A 220 -26.73 -23.09 -14.94
N GLU A 221 -27.38 -22.02 -15.40
CA GLU A 221 -26.72 -20.98 -16.18
C GLU A 221 -27.29 -19.59 -15.93
N ARG A 222 -26.39 -18.61 -16.01
CA ARG A 222 -26.69 -17.19 -16.14
C ARG A 222 -25.89 -16.65 -17.32
N GLY A 223 -26.53 -16.53 -18.49
CA GLY A 223 -25.94 -15.90 -19.66
C GLY A 223 -25.84 -14.37 -19.55
N ALA A 224 -25.13 -13.74 -20.48
CA ALA A 224 -24.92 -12.29 -20.50
C ALA A 224 -26.19 -11.43 -20.59
N ARG A 225 -27.30 -11.98 -21.10
CA ARG A 225 -28.58 -11.28 -21.27
C ARG A 225 -29.53 -11.43 -20.06
N ALA A 226 -29.08 -12.07 -18.98
CA ALA A 226 -29.91 -12.36 -17.83
C ALA A 226 -30.33 -11.09 -17.07
N THR A 227 -31.62 -10.98 -16.73
CA THR A 227 -32.22 -9.81 -16.07
C THR A 227 -32.60 -10.04 -14.59
N GLY A 228 -32.54 -11.29 -14.10
CA GLY A 228 -32.96 -11.71 -12.75
C GLY A 228 -32.01 -11.34 -11.61
N GLY A 229 -31.20 -10.27 -11.76
CA GLY A 229 -30.20 -9.87 -10.77
C GLY A 229 -29.07 -10.90 -10.61
N ARG A 230 -28.54 -11.02 -9.38
CA ARG A 230 -27.42 -11.92 -9.01
C ARG A 230 -27.80 -13.41 -8.87
N GLY A 231 -29.09 -13.77 -8.94
CA GLY A 231 -29.53 -15.17 -8.79
C GLY A 231 -29.85 -15.62 -7.36
N THR A 232 -29.90 -14.70 -6.39
CA THR A 232 -30.05 -15.00 -4.94
C THR A 232 -31.37 -15.68 -4.55
N ARG A 233 -32.34 -15.77 -5.46
CA ARG A 233 -33.62 -16.48 -5.25
C ARG A 233 -33.71 -17.77 -6.08
N GLY A 234 -32.61 -18.22 -6.68
CA GLY A 234 -32.57 -19.41 -7.54
C GLY A 234 -33.10 -19.18 -8.95
N GLN A 235 -33.09 -17.94 -9.46
CA GLN A 235 -33.57 -17.60 -10.81
C GLN A 235 -32.80 -18.32 -11.93
N TYR A 236 -31.56 -18.71 -11.65
CA TYR A 236 -30.64 -19.37 -12.57
C TYR A 236 -30.36 -20.78 -12.08
N SER A 237 -31.43 -21.59 -12.02
CA SER A 237 -31.39 -22.95 -11.51
C SER A 237 -31.90 -23.97 -12.51
N GLY A 238 -31.51 -25.22 -12.32
CA GLY A 238 -32.04 -26.35 -13.05
C GLY A 238 -31.86 -27.66 -12.30
N ASN A 239 -32.55 -28.69 -12.78
CA ASN A 239 -32.66 -29.97 -12.09
C ASN A 239 -31.85 -31.06 -12.79
N ILE A 240 -31.28 -31.97 -12.00
CA ILE A 240 -30.62 -33.18 -12.49
C ILE A 240 -30.90 -34.35 -11.55
N LYS A 241 -31.10 -35.53 -12.11
CA LYS A 241 -31.18 -36.77 -11.33
C LYS A 241 -29.79 -37.35 -11.15
N LEU A 242 -29.40 -37.59 -9.90
CA LEU A 242 -28.10 -38.14 -9.53
C LEU A 242 -28.26 -39.48 -8.80
N THR A 243 -27.26 -40.33 -8.93
CA THR A 243 -27.06 -41.48 -8.05
C THR A 243 -26.50 -41.03 -6.70
N ALA A 244 -26.49 -41.90 -5.68
CA ALA A 244 -25.66 -41.63 -4.51
C ALA A 244 -24.18 -41.79 -4.88
N GLY A 245 -23.32 -40.99 -4.27
CA GLY A 245 -21.88 -41.09 -4.39
C GLY A 245 -21.27 -39.92 -5.14
N ARG A 246 -20.18 -40.20 -5.85
CA ARG A 246 -19.26 -39.19 -6.36
C ARG A 246 -19.67 -38.69 -7.74
N HIS A 247 -19.71 -37.37 -7.90
CA HIS A 247 -20.09 -36.69 -9.14
C HIS A 247 -19.10 -35.57 -9.46
N LYS A 248 -18.86 -35.34 -10.76
CA LYS A 248 -17.98 -34.26 -11.22
C LYS A 248 -18.77 -32.96 -11.30
N LEU A 249 -18.16 -31.86 -10.86
CA LEU A 249 -18.73 -30.51 -10.98
C LEU A 249 -17.75 -29.56 -11.63
N GLU A 250 -18.25 -28.77 -12.57
CA GLU A 250 -17.51 -27.70 -13.23
C GLU A 250 -18.34 -26.41 -13.17
N TYR A 251 -17.77 -25.34 -12.61
CA TYR A 251 -18.38 -24.01 -12.55
C TYR A 251 -17.45 -23.04 -13.26
N LEU A 252 -17.90 -22.43 -14.35
CA LEU A 252 -17.12 -21.48 -15.13
C LEU A 252 -17.79 -20.12 -15.10
N SER A 253 -17.05 -19.08 -14.73
CA SER A 253 -17.56 -17.70 -14.68
C SER A 253 -16.62 -16.69 -15.31
N MET A 254 -17.21 -15.58 -15.77
CA MET A 254 -16.53 -14.43 -16.33
C MET A 254 -16.79 -13.19 -15.47
N HIS A 255 -15.72 -12.43 -15.18
CA HIS A 255 -15.78 -11.16 -14.45
C HIS A 255 -15.05 -10.05 -15.20
N THR A 256 -15.63 -8.86 -15.23
CA THR A 256 -15.08 -7.70 -15.97
C THR A 256 -14.88 -6.46 -15.11
N MET A 257 -15.74 -6.22 -14.11
CA MET A 257 -15.74 -5.01 -13.30
C MET A 257 -16.52 -5.18 -12.00
N GLY A 258 -16.17 -4.39 -10.98
CA GLY A 258 -16.84 -4.38 -9.67
C GLY A 258 -16.55 -5.64 -8.84
N GLU A 259 -17.45 -5.93 -7.90
CA GLU A 259 -17.35 -7.12 -7.03
C GLU A 259 -17.54 -8.40 -7.84
N TRP A 260 -16.65 -9.38 -7.62
CA TRP A 260 -16.83 -10.73 -8.16
C TRP A 260 -17.60 -11.58 -7.17
N ILE A 261 -18.69 -12.21 -7.62
CA ILE A 261 -19.38 -13.24 -6.85
C ILE A 261 -19.42 -14.52 -7.67
N ALA A 262 -19.02 -15.62 -7.05
CA ALA A 262 -19.20 -16.96 -7.57
C ALA A 262 -19.67 -17.89 -6.46
N GLU A 263 -20.92 -18.34 -6.56
CA GLU A 263 -21.52 -19.27 -5.62
C GLU A 263 -22.26 -20.40 -6.36
N ALA A 264 -22.00 -21.64 -5.94
CA ALA A 264 -22.78 -22.80 -6.32
C ALA A 264 -23.73 -23.17 -5.17
N ALA A 265 -25.03 -23.11 -5.45
CA ALA A 265 -26.07 -23.51 -4.53
C ALA A 265 -26.74 -24.80 -5.01
N TRP A 266 -27.27 -25.57 -4.07
CA TRP A 266 -28.03 -26.78 -4.37
C TRP A 266 -29.25 -26.93 -3.46
N LYS A 267 -30.20 -27.75 -3.91
CA LYS A 267 -31.30 -28.28 -3.12
C LYS A 267 -31.23 -29.79 -3.29
N THR A 268 -30.89 -30.49 -2.22
CA THR A 268 -30.88 -31.95 -2.18
C THR A 268 -32.32 -32.49 -2.20
N PRO A 269 -32.54 -33.79 -2.48
CA PRO A 269 -33.90 -34.35 -2.61
C PRO A 269 -34.83 -34.11 -1.40
N ASP A 270 -34.26 -34.00 -0.20
CA ASP A 270 -35.02 -33.79 1.04
C ASP A 270 -35.02 -32.32 1.50
N ALA A 271 -34.24 -31.45 0.84
CA ALA A 271 -34.14 -30.06 1.23
C ALA A 271 -35.35 -29.27 0.74
N ARG A 272 -35.91 -28.45 1.62
CA ARG A 272 -37.03 -27.56 1.29
C ARG A 272 -36.61 -26.35 0.45
N TYR A 273 -35.39 -25.87 0.63
CA TYR A 273 -34.87 -24.64 0.03
C TYR A 273 -33.50 -24.88 -0.61
N LEU A 274 -33.17 -24.04 -1.60
CA LEU A 274 -31.80 -23.91 -2.08
C LEU A 274 -30.91 -23.35 -0.97
N SER A 275 -29.70 -23.88 -0.85
CA SER A 275 -28.64 -23.37 0.03
C SER A 275 -27.30 -23.44 -0.69
N ALA A 276 -26.34 -22.62 -0.28
CA ALA A 276 -24.95 -22.79 -0.70
C ALA A 276 -24.50 -24.25 -0.48
N MET A 277 -23.73 -24.80 -1.43
CA MET A 277 -23.14 -26.12 -1.27
C MET A 277 -22.12 -26.06 -0.12
N PRO A 278 -22.30 -26.84 0.96
CA PRO A 278 -21.38 -26.76 2.10
C PRO A 278 -20.01 -27.35 1.73
N ALA A 279 -18.92 -26.84 2.33
CA ALA A 279 -17.56 -27.33 2.07
C ALA A 279 -17.41 -28.86 2.13
N LYS A 280 -18.10 -29.53 3.07
CA LYS A 280 -18.11 -31.00 3.21
C LYS A 280 -18.72 -31.77 2.03
N ALA A 281 -19.49 -31.10 1.16
CA ALA A 281 -20.03 -31.72 -0.04
C ALA A 281 -18.94 -31.90 -1.10
N PHE A 282 -17.97 -30.98 -1.15
CA PHE A 282 -16.83 -31.05 -2.06
C PHE A 282 -15.76 -32.00 -1.52
N GLU A 283 -15.12 -32.72 -2.43
CA GLU A 283 -13.97 -33.54 -2.09
C GLU A 283 -12.79 -32.63 -1.72
N GLN A 284 -12.28 -32.80 -0.50
CA GLN A 284 -11.25 -31.93 0.06
C GLN A 284 -9.85 -32.35 -0.42
N VAL A 285 -8.91 -31.39 -0.41
CA VAL A 285 -7.49 -31.60 -0.72
C VAL A 285 -6.70 -31.49 0.57
N ALA A 286 -5.82 -32.45 0.86
CA ALA A 286 -4.99 -32.41 2.06
C ALA A 286 -3.81 -31.43 1.88
N SER A 287 -3.55 -30.61 2.90
CA SER A 287 -2.45 -29.63 2.88
C SER A 287 -1.23 -30.17 3.61
N TYR A 288 -0.07 -30.02 2.97
CA TYR A 288 1.24 -30.42 3.48
C TYR A 288 2.16 -29.21 3.60
N GLU A 289 3.08 -29.27 4.56
CA GLU A 289 4.12 -28.27 4.79
C GLU A 289 5.51 -28.88 4.80
N ILE A 290 6.54 -28.06 4.57
CA ILE A 290 7.93 -28.49 4.63
C ILE A 290 8.34 -28.62 6.10
N ALA A 291 8.71 -29.85 6.48
CA ALA A 291 9.27 -30.17 7.79
C ALA A 291 10.79 -30.06 7.77
N GLU A 292 11.46 -30.60 6.75
CA GLU A 292 12.93 -30.61 6.64
C GLU A 292 13.41 -30.41 5.21
N PHE A 293 14.63 -29.89 5.10
CA PHE A 293 15.38 -29.72 3.86
C PHE A 293 16.65 -30.58 3.91
N GLU A 294 16.83 -31.42 2.90
CA GLU A 294 17.99 -32.29 2.74
C GLU A 294 18.65 -32.00 1.39
N PRO A 295 19.88 -31.47 1.36
CA PRO A 295 20.59 -31.25 0.12
C PRO A 295 21.07 -32.56 -0.49
N ALA A 296 21.25 -32.59 -1.82
CA ALA A 296 21.86 -33.76 -2.45
C ALA A 296 23.27 -34.01 -1.88
N PRO A 297 23.73 -35.28 -1.78
CA PRO A 297 25.02 -35.61 -1.17
C PRO A 297 26.23 -34.86 -1.76
N ALA A 298 26.17 -34.53 -3.06
CA ALA A 298 27.21 -33.77 -3.77
C ALA A 298 26.93 -32.26 -3.87
N SER A 299 25.86 -31.76 -3.25
CA SER A 299 25.43 -30.36 -3.38
C SER A 299 26.24 -29.42 -2.47
N GLY A 300 26.63 -28.27 -3.02
CA GLY A 300 27.17 -27.16 -2.24
C GLY A 300 26.09 -26.34 -1.52
N GLN A 301 24.82 -26.49 -1.91
CA GLN A 301 23.69 -25.81 -1.29
C GLN A 301 23.35 -26.51 0.04
N LYS A 302 23.46 -25.81 1.16
CA LYS A 302 23.18 -26.37 2.50
C LYS A 302 22.06 -25.66 3.25
N VAL A 303 21.49 -24.64 2.63
CA VAL A 303 20.48 -23.77 3.23
C VAL A 303 19.31 -23.59 2.28
N TYR A 304 18.12 -23.39 2.83
CA TYR A 304 16.88 -23.23 2.09
C TYR A 304 15.95 -22.30 2.88
N PHE A 305 15.03 -21.62 2.21
CA PHE A 305 13.97 -20.92 2.92
C PHE A 305 12.66 -20.86 2.14
N THR A 306 11.57 -20.78 2.90
CA THR A 306 10.22 -20.48 2.40
C THR A 306 9.76 -19.12 2.91
N TRP A 307 8.66 -18.65 2.34
CA TRP A 307 8.00 -17.43 2.76
C TRP A 307 6.49 -17.53 2.55
N GLU A 308 5.76 -16.68 3.27
CA GLU A 308 4.34 -16.40 3.04
C GLU A 308 4.10 -14.89 3.22
N MET A 309 3.08 -14.36 2.56
CA MET A 309 2.62 -12.99 2.82
C MET A 309 1.70 -13.03 4.03
N SER A 310 2.08 -12.38 5.13
CA SER A 310 1.37 -12.43 6.41
C SER A 310 0.29 -11.37 6.54
N ASP A 311 0.60 -10.14 6.09
CA ASP A 311 -0.23 -8.96 6.32
C ASP A 311 -0.02 -7.92 5.21
N HIS A 312 -0.97 -6.98 5.09
CA HIS A 312 -0.83 -5.85 4.17
C HIS A 312 -1.59 -4.60 4.63
N CYS A 313 -1.19 -3.44 4.12
CA CYS A 313 -1.96 -2.20 4.15
C CYS A 313 -1.97 -1.61 2.74
N ILE A 314 -3.16 -1.51 2.14
CA ILE A 314 -3.38 -0.97 0.80
C ILE A 314 -4.13 0.34 0.89
N VAL A 315 -3.65 1.36 0.17
CA VAL A 315 -4.37 2.63 -0.07
C VAL A 315 -4.20 2.98 -1.54
N ASP A 316 -5.32 3.08 -2.24
CA ASP A 316 -5.36 3.22 -3.69
C ASP A 316 -4.52 2.11 -4.37
N GLU A 317 -3.43 2.46 -5.06
CA GLU A 317 -2.52 1.50 -5.73
C GLU A 317 -1.24 1.22 -4.90
N LEU A 318 -1.12 1.79 -3.71
CA LEU A 318 0.05 1.65 -2.84
C LEU A 318 -0.20 0.52 -1.85
N ALA A 319 0.80 -0.34 -1.67
CA ALA A 319 0.70 -1.47 -0.75
C ALA A 319 1.99 -1.66 0.04
N LEU A 320 1.87 -1.58 1.36
CA LEU A 320 2.84 -2.15 2.29
C LEU A 320 2.48 -3.63 2.47
N VAL A 321 3.46 -4.52 2.28
CA VAL A 321 3.24 -5.97 2.36
C VAL A 321 4.24 -6.57 3.32
N GLU A 322 3.74 -7.22 4.37
CA GLU A 322 4.56 -7.98 5.30
C GLU A 322 4.71 -9.42 4.81
N ALA A 323 5.94 -9.91 4.81
CA ALA A 323 6.28 -11.28 4.52
C ALA A 323 6.91 -11.95 5.74
N ARG A 324 6.49 -13.18 6.02
CA ARG A 324 7.10 -14.07 7.01
C ARG A 324 8.00 -15.06 6.28
N PHE A 325 9.25 -15.16 6.74
CA PHE A 325 10.22 -16.11 6.20
C PHE A 325 10.42 -17.29 7.16
N LYS A 326 10.90 -18.42 6.64
CA LYS A 326 11.30 -19.59 7.44
C LYS A 326 12.53 -20.25 6.82
N ALA A 327 13.64 -20.29 7.57
CA ALA A 327 14.90 -20.88 7.16
C ALA A 327 15.02 -22.37 7.52
N PHE A 328 15.80 -23.08 6.73
CA PHE A 328 16.21 -24.46 6.95
C PHE A 328 17.72 -24.64 6.67
N PRO A 329 18.43 -25.49 7.43
CA PRO A 329 17.96 -26.17 8.64
C PRO A 329 17.67 -25.20 9.79
N ASN A 330 16.80 -25.62 10.71
CA ASN A 330 16.39 -24.83 11.88
C ASN A 330 16.90 -25.48 13.17
N ASP A 331 18.22 -25.67 13.25
CA ASP A 331 18.87 -26.35 14.36
C ASP A 331 19.37 -25.37 15.43
N ALA A 332 19.42 -25.84 16.68
CA ALA A 332 20.06 -25.11 17.76
C ALA A 332 21.57 -24.92 17.46
N GLY A 333 22.06 -23.69 17.64
CA GLY A 333 23.47 -23.33 17.41
C GLY A 333 23.79 -22.77 16.02
N LEU A 334 22.78 -22.62 15.16
CA LEU A 334 22.89 -21.86 13.91
C LEU A 334 22.59 -20.38 14.12
N GLN A 335 23.13 -19.55 13.23
CA GLN A 335 22.85 -18.11 13.14
C GLN A 335 22.38 -17.80 11.73
N TRP A 336 21.30 -17.02 11.60
CA TRP A 336 20.71 -16.67 10.31
C TRP A 336 20.80 -15.17 10.10
N ARG A 337 21.32 -14.76 8.95
CA ARG A 337 21.44 -13.37 8.52
C ARG A 337 20.71 -13.19 7.20
N TRP A 338 19.81 -12.24 7.16
CA TRP A 338 18.97 -11.93 6.01
C TRP A 338 19.37 -10.59 5.42
N LYS A 339 19.36 -10.51 4.09
CA LYS A 339 19.49 -9.25 3.35
C LYS A 339 18.35 -9.17 2.34
N PHE A 340 17.68 -8.02 2.34
CA PHE A 340 16.60 -7.71 1.42
C PHE A 340 17.10 -6.71 0.37
N ASP A 341 16.45 -6.69 -0.79
CA ASP A 341 16.81 -5.76 -1.87
C ASP A 341 16.51 -4.29 -1.57
N ASP A 342 15.80 -4.01 -0.48
CA ASP A 342 15.56 -2.66 0.03
C ASP A 342 16.71 -2.12 0.91
N GLY A 343 17.79 -2.90 1.05
CA GLY A 343 18.98 -2.56 1.82
C GLY A 343 18.90 -2.92 3.31
N THR A 344 17.74 -3.34 3.80
CA THR A 344 17.57 -3.75 5.20
C THR A 344 18.10 -5.16 5.46
N THR A 345 18.28 -5.47 6.74
CA THR A 345 18.75 -6.80 7.19
C THR A 345 17.90 -7.27 8.35
N ALA A 346 17.84 -8.60 8.53
CA ALA A 346 17.19 -9.22 9.68
C ALA A 346 18.02 -10.40 10.19
N ASN A 347 17.75 -10.85 11.41
CA ASN A 347 18.39 -12.00 12.01
C ASN A 347 17.36 -13.00 12.54
N GLY A 348 17.78 -14.25 12.72
CA GLY A 348 16.95 -15.32 13.27
C GLY A 348 16.30 -16.20 12.19
N PRO A 349 15.74 -17.36 12.58
CA PRO A 349 15.32 -18.39 11.62
C PRO A 349 14.02 -18.04 10.88
N ALA A 350 13.22 -17.11 11.40
CA ALA A 350 11.92 -16.76 10.83
C ALA A 350 11.59 -15.27 11.00
N PRO A 351 12.33 -14.36 10.34
CA PRO A 351 12.06 -12.93 10.45
C PRO A 351 10.76 -12.56 9.72
N LEU A 352 10.14 -11.47 10.19
CA LEU A 352 9.18 -10.69 9.43
C LEU A 352 9.93 -9.59 8.69
N HIS A 353 9.46 -9.24 7.50
CA HIS A 353 9.97 -8.09 6.77
C HIS A 353 8.86 -7.40 5.98
N LEU A 354 8.83 -6.07 6.08
CA LEU A 354 7.82 -5.22 5.46
C LEU A 354 8.39 -4.57 4.19
N PHE A 355 7.81 -4.88 3.05
CA PHE A 355 8.19 -4.31 1.77
C PHE A 355 7.35 -3.08 1.43
N ALA A 356 8.00 -2.02 0.94
CA ALA A 356 7.34 -0.75 0.59
C ALA A 356 6.52 -0.81 -0.73
N ARG A 357 6.72 -1.84 -1.55
CA ARG A 357 5.92 -2.10 -2.75
C ARG A 357 5.93 -3.56 -3.16
N CYS A 358 4.88 -3.93 -3.88
CA CYS A 358 4.73 -5.21 -4.56
C CYS A 358 5.75 -5.39 -5.70
N GLY A 359 5.93 -6.63 -6.15
CA GLY A 359 6.80 -6.99 -7.27
C GLY A 359 7.75 -8.13 -6.94
N LEU A 360 8.66 -8.44 -7.87
CA LEU A 360 9.73 -9.40 -7.62
C LEU A 360 10.82 -8.76 -6.76
N ARG A 361 11.14 -9.39 -5.64
CA ARG A 361 12.14 -8.96 -4.66
C ARG A 361 13.25 -9.96 -4.52
N GLN A 362 14.49 -9.50 -4.47
CA GLN A 362 15.60 -10.38 -4.19
C GLN A 362 15.80 -10.50 -2.68
N VAL A 363 15.80 -11.73 -2.18
CA VAL A 363 16.01 -12.03 -0.76
C VAL A 363 17.16 -13.01 -0.62
N GLU A 364 18.06 -12.70 0.30
CA GLU A 364 19.24 -13.49 0.57
C GLU A 364 19.26 -13.95 2.03
N LEU A 365 19.59 -15.23 2.22
CA LEU A 365 19.83 -15.84 3.51
C LEU A 365 21.27 -16.38 3.56
N GLU A 366 22.01 -16.00 4.60
CA GLU A 366 23.27 -16.61 5.01
C GLU A 366 23.06 -17.31 6.37
N VAL A 367 23.47 -18.58 6.46
CA VAL A 367 23.45 -19.33 7.73
C VAL A 367 24.88 -19.60 8.16
N LEU A 368 25.16 -19.38 9.43
CA LEU A 368 26.46 -19.67 10.05
C LEU A 368 26.31 -20.72 11.14
N LYS A 369 27.37 -21.51 11.34
CA LYS A 369 27.52 -22.45 12.46
C LYS A 369 28.78 -22.08 13.21
N GLN A 370 28.65 -21.74 14.49
CA GLN A 370 29.78 -21.29 15.33
C GLN A 370 30.59 -20.12 14.71
N GLY A 371 29.90 -19.22 14.00
CA GLY A 371 30.52 -18.06 13.35
C GLY A 371 31.05 -18.31 11.94
N GLU A 372 31.15 -19.57 11.50
CA GLU A 372 31.61 -19.95 10.16
C GLU A 372 30.44 -20.11 9.18
N PRO A 373 30.55 -19.64 7.91
CA PRO A 373 29.49 -19.79 6.92
C PRO A 373 29.15 -21.26 6.65
N LEU A 374 27.92 -21.67 6.95
CA LEU A 374 27.37 -22.98 6.59
C LEU A 374 26.91 -23.00 5.14
N GLY A 375 26.23 -21.94 4.71
CA GLY A 375 25.73 -21.80 3.35
C GLY A 375 25.00 -20.49 3.13
N ARG A 376 24.81 -20.14 1.86
CA ARG A 376 24.11 -18.94 1.41
C ARG A 376 23.14 -19.30 0.30
N ILE A 377 21.99 -18.63 0.26
CA ILE A 377 21.01 -18.76 -0.81
C ILE A 377 20.43 -17.39 -1.14
N MET A 378 20.23 -17.14 -2.43
CA MET A 378 19.57 -15.96 -2.95
C MET A 378 18.44 -16.42 -3.85
N GLN A 379 17.25 -15.89 -3.62
CA GLN A 379 16.08 -16.21 -4.43
C GLN A 379 15.19 -15.00 -4.64
N LEU A 380 14.44 -15.05 -5.73
CA LEU A 380 13.39 -14.08 -6.01
C LEU A 380 12.13 -14.45 -5.24
N VAL A 381 11.47 -13.44 -4.69
CA VAL A 381 10.23 -13.51 -3.92
C VAL A 381 9.25 -12.51 -4.51
N ARG A 382 8.12 -12.98 -5.03
CA ARG A 382 7.03 -12.14 -5.53
C ARG A 382 6.23 -11.66 -4.33
N VAL A 383 6.46 -10.41 -3.97
CA VAL A 383 5.72 -9.69 -2.95
C VAL A 383 4.42 -9.20 -3.56
N ARG A 384 3.30 -9.57 -2.93
CA ARG A 384 1.95 -9.17 -3.31
C ARG A 384 1.07 -9.18 -2.06
N PRO A 385 -0.03 -8.40 -2.03
CA PRO A 385 -0.97 -8.48 -0.93
C PRO A 385 -1.54 -9.89 -0.77
N GLN A 386 -1.91 -10.18 0.47
CA GLN A 386 -2.60 -11.42 0.81
C GLN A 386 -4.06 -11.33 0.34
N TRP A 387 -4.32 -11.66 -0.92
CA TRP A 387 -5.64 -11.50 -1.56
C TRP A 387 -6.81 -12.22 -0.89
N GLN A 388 -6.52 -13.21 -0.04
CA GLN A 388 -7.54 -13.90 0.77
C GLN A 388 -8.04 -13.06 1.95
N ARG A 389 -7.28 -12.04 2.36
CA ARG A 389 -7.68 -11.08 3.37
C ARG A 389 -8.52 -9.99 2.71
N LEU A 390 -9.75 -9.84 3.19
CA LEU A 390 -10.70 -8.84 2.68
C LEU A 390 -10.42 -7.41 3.17
N GLU A 391 -9.79 -7.27 4.33
CA GLU A 391 -9.46 -5.97 4.90
C GLU A 391 -8.21 -5.42 4.23
N GLU A 392 -8.40 -4.43 3.34
CA GLU A 392 -7.31 -3.73 2.64
C GLU A 392 -6.50 -2.83 3.58
N TRP A 393 -7.14 -2.22 4.58
CA TRP A 393 -6.52 -1.27 5.50
C TRP A 393 -6.87 -1.52 6.96
N SER A 394 -5.87 -1.42 7.85
CA SER A 394 -6.05 -1.50 9.30
C SER A 394 -5.17 -0.48 10.02
N ASP A 395 -5.77 0.48 10.73
CA ASP A 395 -5.02 1.51 11.48
C ASP A 395 -4.07 0.92 12.52
N LYS A 396 -4.47 -0.19 13.15
CA LYS A 396 -3.63 -0.89 14.13
C LYS A 396 -2.38 -1.47 13.47
N LEU A 397 -2.55 -2.09 12.31
CA LEU A 397 -1.45 -2.69 11.56
C LEU A 397 -0.52 -1.59 11.01
N TYR A 398 -1.09 -0.53 10.45
CA TYR A 398 -0.31 0.59 9.94
C TYR A 398 0.53 1.27 11.03
N LYS A 399 -0.02 1.46 12.24
CA LYS A 399 0.76 1.98 13.38
C LYS A 399 1.97 1.12 13.72
N ALA A 400 1.84 -0.21 13.63
CA ALA A 400 2.95 -1.13 13.82
C ALA A 400 3.99 -1.02 12.69
N HIS A 401 3.53 -0.95 11.44
CA HIS A 401 4.37 -0.76 10.26
C HIS A 401 5.16 0.56 10.31
N ILE A 402 4.53 1.67 10.65
CA ILE A 402 5.21 2.97 10.73
C ILE A 402 6.26 2.98 11.84
N SER A 403 5.96 2.36 12.99
CA SER A 403 6.94 2.21 14.08
C SER A 403 8.21 1.44 13.66
N GLU A 404 8.11 0.58 12.65
CA GLU A 404 9.24 -0.15 12.06
C GLU A 404 9.94 0.67 10.98
N LEU A 405 9.18 1.28 10.06
CA LEU A 405 9.70 2.14 8.99
C LEU A 405 10.54 3.30 9.55
N LEU A 406 10.06 3.99 10.59
CA LEU A 406 10.77 5.12 11.21
C LEU A 406 12.13 4.74 11.85
N LYS A 407 12.43 3.45 12.00
CA LYS A 407 13.72 2.96 12.53
C LYS A 407 14.70 2.56 11.44
N ARG A 408 14.28 2.56 10.17
CA ARG A 408 15.10 2.08 9.05
C ARG A 408 16.16 3.10 8.65
N ASP A 409 17.25 2.57 8.11
CA ASP A 409 18.21 3.34 7.34
C ASP A 409 17.83 3.29 5.85
N TYR A 410 17.51 4.45 5.29
CA TYR A 410 17.07 4.62 3.91
C TYR A 410 18.21 4.88 2.91
N THR A 411 19.47 4.92 3.36
CA THR A 411 20.63 5.23 2.52
C THR A 411 20.83 4.26 1.35
N ARG A 412 20.42 2.99 1.51
CA ARG A 412 20.55 1.93 0.49
C ARG A 412 19.24 1.51 -0.15
N THR A 413 18.12 2.11 0.26
CA THR A 413 16.80 1.75 -0.26
C THR A 413 16.68 2.14 -1.73
N PRO A 414 16.21 1.25 -2.63
CA PRO A 414 16.02 1.58 -4.03
C PRO A 414 15.13 2.82 -4.22
N ILE A 415 15.43 3.65 -5.22
CA ILE A 415 14.71 4.92 -5.40
C ILE A 415 13.20 4.71 -5.57
N ALA A 416 12.78 3.70 -6.31
CA ALA A 416 11.35 3.41 -6.45
C ALA A 416 10.67 3.02 -5.12
N ASP A 417 11.42 2.57 -4.09
CA ASP A 417 10.87 2.18 -2.78
C ASP A 417 10.69 3.45 -1.96
N LEU A 418 11.69 4.35 -1.99
CA LEU A 418 11.59 5.68 -1.42
C LEU A 418 10.40 6.45 -2.00
N VAL A 419 10.22 6.45 -3.33
CA VAL A 419 9.08 7.13 -3.96
C VAL A 419 7.74 6.51 -3.56
N ALA A 420 7.67 5.17 -3.42
CA ALA A 420 6.46 4.51 -2.94
C ALA A 420 6.12 4.95 -1.49
N LEU A 421 7.12 5.03 -0.61
CA LEU A 421 6.96 5.54 0.75
C LEU A 421 6.59 7.04 0.79
N VAL A 422 7.16 7.86 -0.09
CA VAL A 422 6.79 9.27 -0.22
C VAL A 422 5.34 9.41 -0.64
N ARG A 423 4.90 8.68 -1.67
CA ARG A 423 3.50 8.69 -2.12
C ARG A 423 2.55 8.21 -1.03
N LEU A 424 2.96 7.20 -0.25
CA LEU A 424 2.17 6.69 0.87
C LEU A 424 2.05 7.76 1.97
N GLY A 425 3.15 8.38 2.35
CA GLY A 425 3.18 9.43 3.36
C GLY A 425 2.36 10.66 2.94
N ASP A 426 2.49 11.09 1.69
CA ASP A 426 1.68 12.19 1.12
C ASP A 426 0.19 11.87 1.16
N ARG A 427 -0.18 10.66 0.72
CA ARG A 427 -1.58 10.21 0.66
C ARG A 427 -2.25 10.13 2.04
N LEU A 428 -1.47 9.82 3.06
CA LEU A 428 -1.91 9.67 4.45
C LEU A 428 -1.68 10.91 5.31
N ALA A 429 -1.03 11.94 4.76
CA ALA A 429 -0.51 13.08 5.50
C ALA A 429 0.39 12.65 6.69
N ASP A 430 1.19 11.60 6.52
CA ASP A 430 2.14 11.11 7.53
C ASP A 430 3.46 11.89 7.46
N HIS A 431 3.53 12.96 8.25
CA HIS A 431 4.69 13.84 8.30
C HIS A 431 5.95 13.16 8.84
N ASP A 432 5.83 12.21 9.77
CA ASP A 432 6.97 11.50 10.34
C ASP A 432 7.62 10.61 9.29
N LEU A 433 6.82 9.86 8.52
CA LEU A 433 7.33 9.03 7.43
C LEU A 433 7.98 9.88 6.34
N LEU A 434 7.34 10.97 5.91
CA LEU A 434 7.87 11.88 4.89
C LEU A 434 9.21 12.50 5.32
N SER A 435 9.32 12.91 6.60
CA SER A 435 10.55 13.43 7.17
C SER A 435 11.65 12.36 7.23
N ALA A 436 11.31 11.11 7.60
CA ALA A 436 12.26 10.02 7.70
C ALA A 436 12.89 9.66 6.33
N VAL A 437 12.10 9.66 5.25
CA VAL A 437 12.60 9.32 3.90
C VAL A 437 13.21 10.52 3.16
N GLY A 438 12.77 11.75 3.46
CA GLY A 438 13.10 12.93 2.65
C GLY A 438 14.59 13.29 2.63
N ALA A 439 15.31 13.11 3.74
CA ALA A 439 16.77 13.32 3.78
C ALA A 439 17.54 12.35 2.86
N ALA A 440 17.12 11.08 2.84
CA ALA A 440 17.69 10.09 1.93
C ALA A 440 17.37 10.42 0.47
N CYS A 441 16.13 10.85 0.18
CA CYS A 441 15.73 11.29 -1.16
C CYS A 441 16.59 12.45 -1.68
N LEU A 442 16.84 13.48 -0.86
CA LEU A 442 17.64 14.63 -1.32
C LEU A 442 19.12 14.28 -1.50
N SER A 443 19.72 13.59 -0.52
CA SER A 443 21.14 13.22 -0.60
C SER A 443 21.46 12.33 -1.81
N ARG A 444 20.47 11.57 -2.28
CA ARG A 444 20.54 10.70 -3.45
C ARG A 444 19.74 11.22 -4.64
N GLN A 445 19.47 12.53 -4.69
CA GLN A 445 18.69 13.16 -5.76
C GLN A 445 19.26 12.83 -7.16
N ASP A 446 20.56 12.56 -7.27
CA ASP A 446 21.29 12.19 -8.51
C ASP A 446 21.11 10.73 -8.97
N GLU A 447 20.32 9.93 -8.22
CA GLU A 447 19.88 8.59 -8.63
C GLU A 447 18.43 8.52 -9.16
N PHE A 448 17.61 9.55 -8.92
CA PHE A 448 16.21 9.59 -9.38
C PHE A 448 16.05 9.63 -10.91
N GLY A 449 15.23 8.74 -11.48
CA GLY A 449 14.83 8.83 -12.88
C GLY A 449 13.74 9.89 -13.11
N PRO A 450 13.40 10.19 -14.39
CA PRO A 450 12.36 11.16 -14.71
C PRO A 450 10.96 10.81 -14.19
N LEU A 451 10.65 9.52 -14.07
CA LEU A 451 9.37 9.03 -13.54
C LEU A 451 9.32 9.12 -12.02
N GLU A 452 10.45 8.91 -11.35
CA GLU A 452 10.59 8.91 -9.90
C GLU A 452 10.66 10.32 -9.30
N ALA A 453 11.05 11.32 -10.09
CA ALA A 453 11.21 12.71 -9.65
C ALA A 453 9.92 13.35 -9.09
N GLU A 454 8.76 12.76 -9.34
CA GLU A 454 7.50 13.16 -8.70
C GLU A 454 7.59 13.07 -7.17
N GLY A 455 8.31 12.07 -6.63
CA GLY A 455 8.53 11.98 -5.18
C GLY A 455 9.26 13.20 -4.60
N LEU A 456 10.25 13.73 -5.32
CA LEU A 456 10.95 14.97 -4.92
C LEU A 456 10.00 16.18 -4.96
N TYR A 457 9.14 16.24 -5.98
CA TYR A 457 8.13 17.30 -6.08
C TYR A 457 7.14 17.30 -4.90
N LEU A 458 6.65 16.11 -4.50
CA LEU A 458 5.74 15.94 -3.35
C LEU A 458 6.41 16.32 -2.03
N LEU A 459 7.67 15.89 -1.81
CA LEU A 459 8.42 16.24 -0.61
C LEU A 459 8.60 17.75 -0.42
N GLY A 460 8.63 18.54 -1.50
CA GLY A 460 8.66 19.99 -1.39
C GLY A 460 7.44 20.56 -0.66
N PHE A 461 6.24 19.99 -0.86
CA PHE A 461 5.03 20.41 -0.12
C PHE A 461 5.09 20.01 1.35
N HIS A 462 5.60 18.81 1.65
CA HIS A 462 5.80 18.36 3.02
C HIS A 462 6.67 19.33 3.82
N TYR A 463 7.82 19.72 3.26
CA TYR A 463 8.73 20.63 3.95
C TYR A 463 8.23 22.08 4.00
N GLU A 464 7.39 22.48 3.06
CA GLU A 464 6.70 23.79 3.07
C GLU A 464 5.56 23.86 4.10
N ASP A 465 5.06 22.71 4.57
CA ASP A 465 3.90 22.60 5.46
C ASP A 465 4.05 23.45 6.75
N PRO A 466 2.98 24.11 7.25
CA PRO A 466 3.04 24.94 8.45
C PRO A 466 3.47 24.22 9.74
N GLU A 467 3.32 22.91 9.83
CA GLU A 467 3.80 22.12 10.97
C GLU A 467 5.31 21.86 10.88
N VAL A 468 5.82 21.64 9.66
CA VAL A 468 7.23 21.27 9.38
C VAL A 468 8.13 22.51 9.23
N ARG A 469 7.77 23.44 8.34
CA ARG A 469 8.45 24.73 8.07
C ARG A 469 9.96 24.61 7.76
N ASP A 470 10.37 23.54 7.09
CA ASP A 470 11.74 23.41 6.57
C ASP A 470 11.83 23.97 5.14
N TYR A 471 11.73 25.29 5.05
CA TYR A 471 11.69 26.00 3.78
C TYR A 471 12.94 25.80 2.90
N ASP A 472 14.11 25.63 3.53
CA ASP A 472 15.37 25.36 2.81
C ASP A 472 15.34 23.99 2.14
N MET A 473 14.76 22.98 2.82
CA MET A 473 14.59 21.65 2.26
C MET A 473 13.53 21.64 1.17
N ALA A 474 12.43 22.39 1.33
CA ALA A 474 11.40 22.53 0.30
C ALA A 474 11.97 23.10 -1.01
N GLU A 475 12.78 24.15 -0.93
CA GLU A 475 13.47 24.74 -2.09
C GLU A 475 14.33 23.71 -2.83
N LYS A 476 15.18 22.99 -2.09
CA LYS A 476 16.08 21.97 -2.65
C LYS A 476 15.30 20.84 -3.33
N MET A 477 14.17 20.43 -2.74
CA MET A 477 13.31 19.40 -3.31
C MET A 477 12.71 19.81 -4.66
N TRP A 478 12.20 21.03 -4.79
CA TRP A 478 11.69 21.49 -6.10
C TRP A 478 12.80 21.73 -7.11
N GLN A 479 13.98 22.22 -6.69
CA GLN A 479 15.15 22.32 -7.58
C GLN A 479 15.55 20.93 -8.11
N ALA A 480 15.56 19.91 -7.25
CA ALA A 480 15.81 18.53 -7.62
C ALA A 480 14.75 18.01 -8.61
N ALA A 481 13.46 18.26 -8.35
CA ALA A 481 12.39 17.87 -9.26
C ALA A 481 12.52 18.54 -10.65
N ILE A 482 12.94 19.81 -10.73
CA ILE A 482 13.23 20.50 -12.00
C ILE A 482 14.42 19.85 -12.73
N ALA A 483 15.45 19.46 -12.01
CA ALA A 483 16.63 18.81 -12.60
C ALA A 483 16.27 17.44 -13.20
N ARG A 484 15.51 16.62 -12.45
CA ARG A 484 15.33 15.20 -12.78
C ARG A 484 14.04 14.86 -13.52
N GLY A 485 12.97 15.64 -13.36
CA GLY A 485 11.63 15.25 -13.80
C GLY A 485 11.37 15.23 -15.30
N LEU A 486 10.24 14.65 -15.68
CA LEU A 486 9.68 14.77 -17.02
C LEU A 486 9.32 16.24 -17.35
N PRO A 487 9.25 16.64 -18.64
CA PRO A 487 9.00 18.02 -19.04
C PRO A 487 7.79 18.69 -18.33
N SER A 488 6.65 18.01 -18.23
CA SER A 488 5.46 18.54 -17.54
C SER A 488 5.70 18.76 -16.04
N LEU A 489 6.37 17.82 -15.37
CA LEU A 489 6.73 17.95 -13.96
C LEU A 489 7.70 19.10 -13.73
N LYS A 490 8.66 19.32 -14.64
CA LYS A 490 9.60 20.45 -14.55
C LYS A 490 8.85 21.79 -14.56
N GLU A 491 7.85 21.96 -15.42
CA GLU A 491 7.06 23.20 -15.45
C GLU A 491 6.28 23.42 -14.14
N LYS A 492 5.68 22.36 -13.59
CA LYS A 492 4.98 22.41 -12.29
C LYS A 492 5.93 22.75 -11.15
N ALA A 493 7.09 22.11 -11.11
CA ALA A 493 8.12 22.36 -10.10
C ALA A 493 8.70 23.78 -10.21
N ARG A 494 8.87 24.33 -11.43
CA ARG A 494 9.25 25.75 -11.63
C ARG A 494 8.19 26.71 -11.09
N LEU A 495 6.91 26.43 -11.33
CA LEU A 495 5.82 27.24 -10.78
C LEU A 495 5.85 27.23 -9.25
N ARG A 496 6.02 26.06 -8.62
CA ARG A 496 6.14 25.94 -7.16
C ARG A 496 7.37 26.68 -6.62
N LEU A 497 8.54 26.50 -7.23
CA LEU A 497 9.75 27.21 -6.83
C LEU A 497 9.60 28.73 -6.98
N ALA A 498 8.94 29.22 -8.03
CA ALA A 498 8.67 30.65 -8.20
C ALA A 498 7.74 31.20 -7.10
N LEU A 499 6.70 30.45 -6.73
CA LEU A 499 5.82 30.82 -5.62
C LEU A 499 6.58 30.87 -4.30
N TYR A 500 7.46 29.90 -4.04
CA TYR A 500 8.37 29.92 -2.90
C TYR A 500 9.27 31.17 -2.90
N LEU A 501 9.87 31.51 -4.05
CA LEU A 501 10.72 32.70 -4.16
C LEU A 501 9.97 34.00 -3.84
N ILE A 502 8.68 34.07 -4.17
CA ILE A 502 7.81 35.23 -3.87
C ILE A 502 7.35 35.21 -2.41
N GLN A 503 6.82 34.09 -1.96
CA GLN A 503 6.08 33.98 -0.71
C GLN A 503 7.00 33.71 0.49
N VAL A 504 8.18 33.15 0.29
CA VAL A 504 9.08 32.74 1.38
C VAL A 504 10.42 33.46 1.26
N ALA A 505 11.13 33.31 0.14
CA ALA A 505 12.50 33.83 0.02
C ALA A 505 12.57 35.35 -0.21
N GLY A 506 11.47 35.99 -0.65
CA GLY A 506 11.43 37.42 -0.93
C GLY A 506 12.27 37.86 -2.14
N LYS A 507 12.44 36.98 -3.15
CA LYS A 507 13.25 37.19 -4.35
C LYS A 507 12.40 37.33 -5.62
N PRO A 508 11.63 38.42 -5.79
CA PRO A 508 10.67 38.55 -6.88
C PRO A 508 11.30 38.64 -8.27
N ALA A 509 12.53 39.18 -8.39
CA ALA A 509 13.22 39.26 -9.67
C ALA A 509 13.62 37.88 -10.21
N GLU A 510 14.13 37.01 -9.33
CA GLU A 510 14.46 35.62 -9.66
C GLU A 510 13.18 34.82 -9.99
N ALA A 511 12.11 35.04 -9.22
CA ALA A 511 10.82 34.43 -9.49
C ALA A 511 10.30 34.80 -10.89
N LEU A 512 10.35 36.07 -11.29
CA LEU A 512 9.91 36.50 -12.63
C LEU A 512 10.70 35.82 -13.75
N GLN A 513 12.03 35.74 -13.64
CA GLN A 513 12.86 35.03 -14.61
C GLN A 513 12.45 33.55 -14.73
N LEU A 514 12.08 32.92 -13.62
CA LEU A 514 11.61 31.54 -13.62
C LEU A 514 10.23 31.42 -14.27
N LEU A 515 9.28 32.32 -13.94
CA LEU A 515 7.92 32.34 -14.48
C LEU A 515 7.86 32.65 -15.99
N GLU A 516 8.86 33.33 -16.55
CA GLU A 516 8.98 33.61 -17.99
C GLU A 516 9.36 32.37 -18.80
N ARG A 517 10.09 31.44 -18.18
CA ARG A 517 10.56 30.19 -18.83
C ARG A 517 9.51 29.09 -18.84
N ILE A 518 8.41 29.26 -18.12
CA ILE A 518 7.38 28.24 -17.98
C ILE A 518 6.55 28.14 -19.24
N ASN A 519 6.47 26.94 -19.82
CA ASN A 519 5.54 26.65 -20.91
C ASN A 519 4.12 26.44 -20.35
N PRO A 520 3.16 27.35 -20.58
CA PRO A 520 1.82 27.23 -20.00
C PRO A 520 1.03 26.06 -20.55
N VAL A 521 1.38 25.53 -21.73
CA VAL A 521 0.68 24.38 -22.34
C VAL A 521 0.89 23.10 -21.53
N ALA A 522 1.97 23.01 -20.75
CA ALA A 522 2.25 21.86 -19.89
C ALA A 522 1.53 21.92 -18.53
N LEU A 523 0.78 23.00 -18.28
CA LEU A 523 0.07 23.25 -17.03
C LEU A 523 -1.43 22.96 -17.18
N THR A 524 -2.07 22.59 -16.08
CA THR A 524 -3.54 22.59 -15.96
C THR A 524 -4.07 24.03 -16.00
N GLU A 525 -5.38 24.19 -16.23
CA GLU A 525 -6.02 25.52 -16.23
C GLU A 525 -5.80 26.28 -14.91
N ALA A 526 -5.92 25.57 -13.78
CA ALA A 526 -5.66 26.14 -12.46
C ALA A 526 -4.18 26.57 -12.31
N GLU A 527 -3.23 25.73 -12.70
CA GLU A 527 -1.79 26.08 -12.65
C GLU A 527 -1.46 27.26 -13.59
N ALA A 528 -2.07 27.33 -14.78
CA ALA A 528 -1.90 28.44 -15.71
C ALA A 528 -2.49 29.76 -15.16
N ARG A 529 -3.62 29.70 -14.43
CA ARG A 529 -4.16 30.85 -13.69
C ARG A 529 -3.21 31.25 -12.55
N GLN A 530 -2.69 30.30 -11.80
CA GLN A 530 -1.73 30.54 -10.72
C GLN A 530 -0.42 31.17 -11.22
N LEU A 531 0.08 30.75 -12.39
CA LEU A 531 1.23 31.36 -13.07
C LEU A 531 1.01 32.86 -13.33
N LYS A 532 -0.18 33.26 -13.81
CA LYS A 532 -0.51 34.67 -14.03
C LYS A 532 -0.58 35.45 -12.72
N LEU A 533 -1.21 34.87 -11.69
CA LEU A 533 -1.31 35.49 -10.36
C LEU A 533 0.07 35.68 -9.72
N ALA A 534 0.97 34.69 -9.83
CA ALA A 534 2.33 34.77 -9.31
C ALA A 534 3.13 35.92 -9.94
N ARG A 535 2.90 36.25 -11.22
CA ARG A 535 3.51 37.44 -11.85
C ARG A 535 3.02 38.73 -11.18
N GLY A 536 1.73 38.82 -10.87
CA GLY A 536 1.16 39.94 -10.11
C GLY A 536 1.75 40.02 -8.70
N ASP A 537 1.86 38.89 -8.00
CA ASP A 537 2.40 38.81 -6.64
C ASP A 537 3.88 39.26 -6.59
N ALA A 538 4.67 38.91 -7.62
CA ALA A 538 6.05 39.35 -7.77
C ALA A 538 6.16 40.86 -8.04
N MET A 539 5.31 41.42 -8.91
CA MET A 539 5.28 42.88 -9.16
C MET A 539 4.86 43.64 -7.91
N LEU A 540 3.89 43.11 -7.16
CA LEU A 540 3.43 43.69 -5.90
C LEU A 540 4.57 43.72 -4.86
N LEU A 541 5.34 42.64 -4.76
CA LEU A 541 6.48 42.56 -3.85
C LEU A 541 7.61 43.53 -4.24
N GLN A 542 7.79 43.81 -5.54
CA GLN A 542 8.72 44.85 -6.04
C GLN A 542 8.23 46.29 -5.82
N GLY A 543 7.02 46.50 -5.28
CA GLY A 543 6.43 47.83 -5.13
C GLY A 543 5.77 48.37 -6.40
N LYS A 544 5.69 47.59 -7.47
CA LYS A 544 5.03 47.96 -8.74
C LYS A 544 3.53 47.71 -8.66
N VAL A 545 2.86 48.41 -7.74
CA VAL A 545 1.44 48.20 -7.41
C VAL A 545 0.53 48.36 -8.62
N ALA A 546 0.78 49.37 -9.47
CA ALA A 546 -0.04 49.62 -10.65
C ALA A 546 0.09 48.50 -11.72
N GLU A 547 1.28 47.90 -11.86
CA GLU A 547 1.49 46.76 -12.76
C GLU A 547 0.81 45.50 -12.20
N ALA A 548 0.93 45.26 -10.90
CA ALA A 548 0.26 44.16 -10.22
C ALA A 548 -1.28 44.25 -10.38
N ALA A 549 -1.86 45.44 -10.18
CA ALA A 549 -3.29 45.68 -10.36
C ALA A 549 -3.77 45.32 -11.77
N LYS A 550 -3.06 45.79 -12.81
CA LYS A 550 -3.37 45.44 -14.21
C LYS A 550 -3.35 43.93 -14.46
N ILE A 551 -2.41 43.22 -13.86
CA ILE A 551 -2.33 41.75 -13.98
C ILE A 551 -3.54 41.10 -13.30
N TYR A 552 -3.89 41.48 -12.07
CA TYR A 552 -5.03 40.91 -11.36
C TYR A 552 -6.35 41.17 -12.08
N ASP A 553 -6.55 42.37 -12.61
CA ASP A 553 -7.73 42.73 -13.40
C ASP A 553 -7.81 41.88 -14.68
N ALA A 554 -6.69 41.69 -15.37
CA ALA A 554 -6.62 40.87 -16.58
C ALA A 554 -6.85 39.36 -16.31
N VAL A 555 -6.52 38.87 -15.12
CA VAL A 555 -6.84 37.49 -14.69
C VAL A 555 -8.35 37.33 -14.44
N GLY A 556 -9.02 38.40 -14.02
CA GLY A 556 -10.47 38.46 -13.86
C GLY A 556 -11.01 37.64 -12.69
N SER A 557 -12.23 37.96 -12.26
CA SER A 557 -12.94 37.16 -11.25
C SER A 557 -13.59 35.93 -11.87
N LEU A 558 -13.61 34.82 -11.12
CA LEU A 558 -14.27 33.58 -11.56
C LEU A 558 -15.81 33.64 -11.45
N ASN A 559 -16.35 34.63 -10.73
CA ASN A 559 -17.79 34.79 -10.52
C ASN A 559 -18.29 35.99 -11.34
N SER A 560 -18.40 35.81 -12.66
CA SER A 560 -18.66 36.91 -13.60
C SER A 560 -20.11 37.42 -13.68
N ASP A 561 -21.05 36.94 -12.84
CA ASP A 561 -22.45 37.39 -12.86
C ASP A 561 -22.96 37.99 -11.53
N LEU A 562 -23.48 39.22 -11.64
CA LEU A 562 -24.19 40.10 -10.67
C LEU A 562 -23.42 40.78 -9.51
N ASN A 563 -23.18 42.08 -9.73
CA ASN A 563 -22.22 42.96 -9.06
C ASN A 563 -22.66 43.65 -7.73
N ARG A 564 -23.46 43.00 -6.88
CA ARG A 564 -23.78 43.58 -5.53
C ARG A 564 -23.90 42.54 -4.42
N THR A 565 -24.57 41.42 -4.70
CA THR A 565 -24.74 40.30 -3.75
C THR A 565 -23.40 39.63 -3.44
N LEU A 566 -22.47 39.61 -4.40
CA LEU A 566 -21.13 39.01 -4.23
C LEU A 566 -20.20 39.87 -3.36
N ASN A 567 -20.20 41.20 -3.48
CA ASN A 567 -19.41 42.06 -2.58
C ASN A 567 -19.85 41.91 -1.12
N ILE A 568 -21.15 41.70 -0.89
CA ILE A 568 -21.69 41.38 0.45
C ILE A 568 -21.23 39.99 0.90
N ARG A 569 -21.22 38.98 0.02
CA ARG A 569 -20.72 37.62 0.32
C ARG A 569 -19.21 37.58 0.57
N THR A 570 -18.39 38.29 -0.20
CA THR A 570 -16.94 38.36 0.00
C THR A 570 -16.58 39.10 1.29
N ARG A 571 -17.26 40.22 1.59
CA ARG A 571 -17.11 40.89 2.90
C ARG A 571 -17.55 40.00 4.07
N ALA A 572 -18.68 39.31 3.95
CA ALA A 572 -19.12 38.36 4.97
C ALA A 572 -18.11 37.22 5.16
N ARG A 573 -17.56 36.66 4.08
CA ARG A 573 -16.49 35.65 4.14
C ARG A 573 -15.21 36.19 4.79
N LEU A 574 -14.83 37.43 4.49
CA LEU A 574 -13.67 38.06 5.15
C LEU A 574 -13.89 38.22 6.66
N GLU A 575 -15.09 38.63 7.08
CA GLU A 575 -15.42 38.71 8.51
C GLU A 575 -15.41 37.35 9.20
N VAL A 576 -15.85 36.29 8.52
CA VAL A 576 -15.74 34.91 9.02
C VAL A 576 -14.27 34.49 9.13
N ALA A 577 -13.44 34.78 8.13
CA ALA A 577 -12.01 34.50 8.19
C ALA A 577 -11.33 35.24 9.36
N ARG A 578 -11.71 36.50 9.62
CA ARG A 578 -11.26 37.28 10.78
C ARG A 578 -11.74 36.70 12.11
N ASP A 579 -12.94 36.13 12.16
CA ASP A 579 -13.42 35.40 13.34
C ASP A 579 -12.56 34.16 13.62
N PHE A 580 -12.24 33.38 12.58
CA PHE A 580 -11.31 32.25 12.71
C PHE A 580 -9.93 32.69 13.20
N VAL A 581 -9.39 33.80 12.67
CA VAL A 581 -8.13 34.40 13.15
C VAL A 581 -8.24 34.77 14.64
N ARG A 582 -9.32 35.42 15.08
CA ARG A 582 -9.54 35.78 16.49
C ARG A 582 -9.61 34.54 17.41
N ARG A 583 -10.08 33.40 16.89
CA ARG A 583 -10.22 32.14 17.61
C ARG A 583 -8.98 31.24 17.54
N GLY A 584 -7.96 31.63 16.77
CA GLY A 584 -6.77 30.82 16.53
C GLY A 584 -6.98 29.64 15.57
N GLU A 585 -8.08 29.62 14.82
CA GLU A 585 -8.37 28.59 13.81
C GLU A 585 -7.67 28.94 12.49
N TRP A 586 -6.34 28.87 12.50
CA TRP A 586 -5.48 29.35 11.40
C TRP A 586 -5.74 28.64 10.06
N ASP A 587 -6.01 27.33 10.08
CA ASP A 587 -6.23 26.53 8.86
C ASP A 587 -7.49 26.91 8.12
N ARG A 588 -8.59 27.07 8.88
CA ARG A 588 -9.87 27.53 8.32
C ARG A 588 -9.79 28.96 7.81
N ALA A 589 -9.04 29.82 8.52
CA ALA A 589 -8.79 31.18 8.06
C ALA A 589 -7.99 31.22 6.75
N ASP A 590 -6.87 30.47 6.66
CA ASP A 590 -6.04 30.44 5.45
C ASP A 590 -6.82 29.90 4.25
N GLU A 591 -7.56 28.81 4.42
CA GLU A 591 -8.39 28.22 3.37
C GLU A 591 -9.38 29.25 2.82
N MET A 592 -10.13 29.92 3.70
CA MET A 592 -11.11 30.93 3.30
C MET A 592 -10.47 32.13 2.62
N LEU A 593 -9.32 32.61 3.11
CA LEU A 593 -8.60 33.73 2.49
C LEU A 593 -8.03 33.34 1.11
N ARG A 594 -7.54 32.10 0.94
CA ARG A 594 -7.08 31.59 -0.35
C ARG A 594 -8.22 31.53 -1.36
N GLN A 595 -9.41 31.09 -0.94
CA GLN A 595 -10.59 31.08 -1.80
C GLN A 595 -10.99 32.50 -2.23
N ILE A 596 -11.03 33.47 -1.29
CA ILE A 596 -11.33 34.88 -1.60
C ILE A 596 -10.36 35.41 -2.66
N GLU A 597 -9.05 35.30 -2.42
CA GLU A 597 -8.04 35.80 -3.35
C GLU A 597 -8.04 35.02 -4.68
N TRP A 598 -8.37 33.73 -4.68
CA TRP A 598 -8.47 32.93 -5.91
C TRP A 598 -9.64 33.37 -6.82
N GLU A 599 -10.82 33.55 -6.21
CA GLU A 599 -12.04 34.00 -6.89
C GLU A 599 -11.97 35.47 -7.31
N THR A 600 -11.33 36.30 -6.49
CA THR A 600 -11.23 37.76 -6.68
C THR A 600 -9.76 38.19 -6.57
N PRO A 601 -8.97 38.11 -7.66
CA PRO A 601 -7.55 38.44 -7.65
C PRO A 601 -7.20 39.83 -7.10
N ALA A 602 -8.07 40.82 -7.32
CA ALA A 602 -7.89 42.19 -6.83
C ALA A 602 -7.80 42.28 -5.28
N ASP A 603 -8.37 41.33 -4.54
CA ASP A 603 -8.27 41.28 -3.08
C ASP A 603 -6.84 41.05 -2.57
N ARG A 604 -5.90 40.64 -3.43
CA ARG A 604 -4.47 40.61 -3.09
C ARG A 604 -3.90 41.98 -2.71
N LEU A 605 -4.50 43.05 -3.23
CA LEU A 605 -4.17 44.45 -2.93
C LEU A 605 -4.90 45.00 -1.71
N SER A 606 -5.90 44.28 -1.18
CA SER A 606 -6.66 44.69 -0.01
C SER A 606 -5.79 44.58 1.25
N VAL A 607 -5.59 45.71 1.93
CA VAL A 607 -4.91 45.75 3.24
C VAL A 607 -5.70 44.91 4.25
N GLU A 608 -7.02 44.94 4.16
CA GLU A 608 -7.93 44.23 5.05
C GLU A 608 -7.81 42.70 4.97
N THR A 609 -7.82 42.16 3.74
CA THR A 609 -7.62 40.73 3.47
C THR A 609 -6.17 40.33 3.79
N GLY A 610 -5.21 41.19 3.44
CA GLY A 610 -3.80 40.95 3.70
C GLY A 610 -3.42 40.93 5.16
N LEU A 611 -4.01 41.80 6.00
CA LEU A 611 -3.79 41.80 7.45
C LEU A 611 -4.30 40.51 8.10
N ALA A 612 -5.48 40.01 7.68
CA ALA A 612 -5.98 38.72 8.17
C ALA A 612 -5.02 37.58 7.80
N ARG A 613 -4.52 37.54 6.56
CA ARG A 613 -3.52 36.55 6.11
C ARG A 613 -2.19 36.69 6.86
N LEU A 614 -1.74 37.92 7.11
CA LEU A 614 -0.53 38.18 7.89
C LEU A 614 -0.66 37.63 9.32
N GLN A 615 -1.82 37.83 9.95
CA GLN A 615 -2.10 37.30 11.28
C GLN A 615 -2.13 35.77 11.31
N VAL A 616 -2.64 35.11 10.26
CA VAL A 616 -2.55 33.65 10.11
C VAL A 616 -1.08 33.18 10.10
N TYR A 617 -0.23 33.78 9.26
CA TYR A 617 1.20 33.39 9.21
C TYR A 617 1.91 33.67 10.53
N MET A 618 1.61 34.78 11.20
CA MET A 618 2.14 35.09 12.53
C MET A 618 1.67 34.07 13.58
N GLY A 619 0.40 33.68 13.56
CA GLY A 619 -0.18 32.70 14.48
C GLY A 619 0.46 31.31 14.35
N ARG A 620 0.75 30.89 13.11
CA ARG A 620 1.49 29.65 12.79
C ARG A 620 3.01 29.79 12.90
N LYS A 621 3.52 30.99 13.21
CA LYS A 621 4.96 31.32 13.26
C LYS A 621 5.69 31.08 11.93
N GLU A 622 4.98 31.20 10.80
CA GLU A 622 5.53 31.15 9.45
C GLU A 622 6.17 32.51 9.09
N TYR A 623 7.19 32.92 9.85
CA TYR A 623 7.76 34.27 9.76
C TYR A 623 8.29 34.66 8.37
N PRO A 624 8.93 33.78 7.57
CA PRO A 624 9.28 34.10 6.19
C PRO A 624 8.08 34.50 5.32
N ARG A 625 6.95 33.79 5.43
CA ARG A 625 5.70 34.14 4.75
C ARG A 625 5.10 35.43 5.26
N ALA A 626 5.13 35.62 6.58
CA ALA A 626 4.67 36.86 7.21
C ALA A 626 5.48 38.06 6.69
N LEU A 627 6.81 37.91 6.55
CA LEU A 627 7.71 38.96 6.08
C LEU A 627 7.33 39.44 4.67
N THR A 628 7.29 38.52 3.69
CA THR A 628 6.97 38.88 2.30
C THR A 628 5.58 39.47 2.17
N ARG A 629 4.59 38.94 2.91
CA ARG A 629 3.23 39.50 2.92
C ARG A 629 3.18 40.88 3.55
N CYS A 630 3.90 41.11 4.66
CA CYS A 630 3.98 42.42 5.30
C CYS A 630 4.62 43.47 4.38
N LEU A 631 5.68 43.10 3.64
CA LEU A 631 6.32 43.97 2.66
C LEU A 631 5.38 44.33 1.50
N GLN A 632 4.65 43.34 0.96
CA GLN A 632 3.61 43.61 -0.04
C GLN A 632 2.54 44.58 0.49
N LEU A 633 2.10 44.43 1.75
CA LEU A 633 1.11 45.31 2.35
C LEU A 633 1.61 46.74 2.54
N LEU A 634 2.89 46.92 2.91
CA LEU A 634 3.51 48.25 3.02
C LEU A 634 3.55 48.99 1.68
N ASN A 635 3.61 48.27 0.55
CA ASN A 635 3.55 48.86 -0.78
C ASN A 635 2.15 49.38 -1.15
N VAL A 636 1.08 48.79 -0.59
CA VAL A 636 -0.32 49.18 -0.88
C VAL A 636 -0.96 50.05 0.20
N ALA A 637 -0.42 50.07 1.43
CA ALA A 637 -0.97 50.82 2.54
C ALA A 637 -0.74 52.33 2.36
N ILE A 638 -1.84 53.06 2.10
CA ILE A 638 -1.86 54.52 1.97
C ILE A 638 -2.24 55.20 3.30
N VAL A 639 -3.02 54.51 4.15
CA VAL A 639 -3.48 55.04 5.44
C VAL A 639 -2.38 54.92 6.49
N ASP A 640 -2.04 56.03 7.15
CA ASP A 640 -0.96 56.12 8.14
C ASP A 640 -1.10 55.12 9.29
N THR A 641 -2.33 54.89 9.78
CA THR A 641 -2.59 53.91 10.84
C THR A 641 -2.22 52.49 10.41
N HIS A 642 -2.64 52.07 9.21
CA HIS A 642 -2.25 50.77 8.67
C HIS A 642 -0.74 50.66 8.44
N ARG A 643 -0.09 51.73 7.97
CA ARG A 643 1.37 51.76 7.81
C ARG A 643 2.09 51.59 9.15
N ALA A 644 1.62 52.28 10.19
CA ALA A 644 2.17 52.17 11.53
C ALA A 644 2.00 50.75 12.10
N ASP A 645 0.82 50.15 11.96
CA ASP A 645 0.56 48.77 12.40
C ASP A 645 1.44 47.76 11.65
N LEU A 646 1.58 47.90 10.33
CA LEU A 646 2.44 47.04 9.51
C LEU A 646 3.93 47.18 9.88
N LEU A 647 4.41 48.38 10.22
CA LEU A 647 5.78 48.54 10.72
C LEU A 647 5.97 47.85 12.07
N PHE A 648 4.97 47.91 12.96
CA PHE A 648 5.01 47.14 14.21
C PHE A 648 5.06 45.63 13.93
N TYR A 649 4.17 45.11 13.08
CA TYR A 649 4.21 43.69 12.67
C TYR A 649 5.53 43.30 12.03
N LEU A 650 6.09 44.13 11.14
CA LEU A 650 7.40 43.91 10.53
C LEU A 650 8.50 43.74 11.58
N SER A 651 8.48 44.57 12.63
CA SER A 651 9.42 44.40 13.74
C SER A 651 9.21 43.08 14.49
N GLU A 652 7.97 42.67 14.77
CA GLU A 652 7.66 41.40 15.43
C GLU A 652 8.13 40.20 14.59
N ILE A 653 7.97 40.28 13.26
CA ILE A 653 8.45 39.26 12.32
C ILE A 653 9.96 39.14 12.39
N HIS A 654 10.70 40.26 12.29
CA HIS A 654 12.16 40.25 12.41
C HIS A 654 12.61 39.65 13.75
N ARG A 655 11.94 39.98 14.86
CA ARG A 655 12.22 39.36 16.17
C ARG A 655 11.94 37.86 16.17
N GLY A 656 10.82 37.44 15.59
CA GLY A 656 10.46 36.03 15.42
C GLY A 656 11.49 35.23 14.61
N MET A 657 12.16 35.88 13.66
CA MET A 657 13.26 35.33 12.87
C MET A 657 14.64 35.46 13.55
N GLY A 658 14.72 35.99 14.78
CA GLY A 658 15.99 36.22 15.49
C GLY A 658 16.80 37.45 15.01
N ARG A 659 16.26 38.23 14.08
CA ARG A 659 16.86 39.43 13.46
C ARG A 659 16.64 40.68 14.30
N LYS A 660 17.34 40.75 15.44
CA LYS A 660 17.09 41.77 16.49
C LYS A 660 17.43 43.19 16.05
N GLU A 661 18.52 43.37 15.31
CA GLU A 661 18.98 44.69 14.86
C GLU A 661 18.01 45.28 13.84
N GLU A 662 17.54 44.47 12.89
CA GLU A 662 16.55 44.88 11.90
C GLU A 662 15.21 45.21 12.56
N ALA A 663 14.80 44.42 13.56
CA ALA A 663 13.59 44.72 14.32
C ALA A 663 13.67 46.07 15.03
N GLU A 664 14.81 46.38 15.66
CA GLU A 664 15.01 47.66 16.34
C GLU A 664 15.03 48.83 15.34
N ALA A 665 15.71 48.67 14.21
CA ALA A 665 15.71 49.67 13.14
C ALA A 665 14.29 49.98 12.63
N VAL A 666 13.44 48.96 12.48
CA VAL A 666 12.03 49.13 12.10
C VAL A 666 11.23 49.84 13.20
N LEU A 667 11.44 49.52 14.48
CA LEU A 667 10.78 50.21 15.59
C LEU A 667 11.19 51.69 15.68
N GLN A 668 12.47 51.99 15.45
CA GLN A 668 12.98 53.36 15.39
C GLN A 668 12.33 54.14 14.24
N LYS A 669 12.18 53.49 13.07
CA LYS A 669 11.44 54.06 11.94
C LYS A 669 9.98 54.33 12.31
N LEU A 670 9.31 53.40 12.98
CA LEU A 670 7.91 53.53 13.43
C LEU A 670 7.73 54.74 14.36
N VAL A 671 8.54 54.88 15.43
CA VAL A 671 8.38 56.00 16.38
C VAL A 671 8.78 57.34 15.76
N LYS A 672 9.64 57.34 14.74
CA LYS A 672 10.04 58.55 14.00
C LYS A 672 8.97 59.01 13.02
N GLU A 673 8.41 58.10 12.23
CA GLU A 673 7.44 58.42 11.18
C GLU A 673 6.01 58.56 11.73
N PHE A 674 5.66 57.81 12.78
CA PHE A 674 4.30 57.77 13.36
C PHE A 674 4.29 57.88 14.90
N PRO A 675 4.87 58.93 15.50
CA PRO A 675 5.12 59.04 16.96
C PRO A 675 3.88 58.98 17.86
N TYR A 676 2.70 59.29 17.31
CA TYR A 676 1.41 59.33 18.02
C TYR A 676 0.49 58.15 17.71
N SER A 677 0.96 57.18 16.91
CA SER A 677 0.17 55.98 16.60
C SER A 677 0.08 55.04 17.80
N GLU A 678 -0.99 54.23 17.86
CA GLU A 678 -1.13 53.16 18.85
C GLU A 678 0.01 52.15 18.75
N ALA A 679 0.45 51.83 17.52
CA ALA A 679 1.61 51.01 17.24
C ALA A 679 2.91 51.57 17.86
N ALA A 680 3.15 52.88 17.77
CA ALA A 680 4.29 53.53 18.40
C ALA A 680 4.18 53.55 19.94
N ALA A 681 2.96 53.65 20.49
CA ALA A 681 2.75 53.48 21.93
C ALA A 681 3.08 52.06 22.38
N LYS A 682 2.59 51.04 21.67
CA LYS A 682 2.94 49.62 21.91
C LYS A 682 4.44 49.38 21.83
N ALA A 683 5.13 49.98 20.85
CA ALA A 683 6.58 49.89 20.72
C ALA A 683 7.33 50.48 21.93
N ARG A 684 6.90 51.63 22.43
CA ARG A 684 7.45 52.24 23.66
C ARG A 684 7.24 51.34 24.87
N ASP A 685 6.01 50.90 25.08
CA ASP A 685 5.63 50.14 26.27
C ASP A 685 6.28 48.76 26.30
N LYS A 686 6.33 48.08 25.15
CA LYS A 686 6.85 46.71 25.05
C LYS A 686 8.37 46.64 24.93
N TYR A 687 9.00 47.63 24.28
CA TYR A 687 10.41 47.55 23.90
C TYR A 687 11.27 48.75 24.32
N GLY A 688 10.70 49.77 24.97
CA GLY A 688 11.47 50.92 25.47
C GLY A 688 12.02 51.84 24.37
N ILE A 689 11.48 51.76 23.15
CA ILE A 689 11.95 52.56 22.00
C ILE A 689 11.37 53.97 22.05
N VAL A 690 12.20 54.99 22.28
CA VAL A 690 11.78 56.40 22.45
C VAL A 690 11.98 57.19 21.15
N PRO A 691 11.06 58.09 20.74
CA PRO A 691 11.24 58.94 19.57
C PRO A 691 12.46 59.87 19.71
N PRO A 692 13.14 60.23 18.60
CA PRO A 692 14.24 61.18 18.64
C PRO A 692 13.77 62.54 19.17
N PRO A 693 14.62 63.29 19.91
CA PRO A 693 14.23 64.58 20.49
C PRO A 693 13.74 65.53 19.40
N PRO A 694 12.68 66.33 19.66
CA PRO A 694 12.13 67.23 18.66
C PRO A 694 13.23 68.17 18.15
N LYS A 695 13.38 68.28 16.82
CA LYS A 695 14.23 69.31 16.23
C LYS A 695 13.72 70.67 16.73
N LYS A 696 14.56 71.40 17.48
CA LYS A 696 14.28 72.79 17.85
C LYS A 696 13.89 73.53 16.58
N ARG A 697 12.66 74.05 16.52
CA ARG A 697 12.24 74.98 15.45
C ARG A 697 13.16 76.20 15.57
N GLY A 698 14.05 76.37 14.59
CA GLY A 698 14.82 77.60 14.44
C GLY A 698 13.85 78.74 14.18
N SER A 699 14.07 79.82 14.95
CA SER A 699 13.46 81.15 14.82
C SER A 699 13.55 81.72 13.42
#